data_AF-A0AAJ2TIE2-F1
#
_entry.id   AF-A0AAJ2TIE2-F1
#
_cell.length_a   1.000
_cell.length_b   1.000
_cell.length_c   1.000
_cell.angle_alpha   90.00
_cell.angle_beta   90.00
_cell.angle_gamma   90.00
#
_symmetry.space_group_name_H-M   'P 1'
#
loop_
_entity.id
_entity.type
_entity.pdbx_description
1 polymer ?
#
loop_
_entity_poly.entity_id
_entity_poly.type
_entity_poly.pdbx_seq_one_letter_code
_entity_poly.pdbx_strand_id
1 'polypeptide(L)'
;MEKLFKRRIPQCLFIVIGMLMIVGVLPQTAQATTNTVSDGQSFDISTCAAGDTVNVDAGATATLIGSQNVQISCGEGVTLTLDSVTSDVSACALSFSGIGNILIINGTNTLKSGSNKPGIQVETGTELEIKGDGILNVIGGKYAAGIGGGYQVTGGTISILEGSVTATGGYAGSGIGGGDYGAGGTFTISGGSVTATGGYAGSGIGGGYNAAGGTITITDGSVTATGGDEGGAGIGSGDWEDDGKHGDGGTITISGGTVTATGGSKGAGIGGGNGAAGGTITISNGKVTATGGDSGSGIGGGNGGAGGEITIDDGEVTAIGKKYGAGIGGGKSGAGGEITINDGTVKATGGSTPSLWNGGGGAGIGGGAGAVGGTITISNGNVTATGGESAAGIGGGSGKVGGTITISNGKVTATGGEYGAGIGGGSEAQGGKITINSGTVTARGGDLGAGIGGGGFAGHGGTITITDGTVTATGGNGSGAYGGGAGIGGGSEGDSGTILIKGGKVFSVGSEDIGHGTGGHDNSFSLSGDALVFLAHDSCTTPDTETHTHFPKSGPLYGFSLPGWSDAGIYALAYTLTYYDNVGSDSKIENVPQVGTATLEDSSVFENPGYTFKEWNTEADDSGTSYAPGDNITISDDLTLYAIWTLETAAMVDSISPANSDAPLDGNVVITFNNDNMDTTVTGTVTINGTPLSGGVWSNGSRTYTIPYSSLAYYQSYTIDISGFKNTDYITMEAATASFTTEAPADLLSLTVNSGSLSPAFDTNTAAYRVDATDIDIIGITAQTLDPGASLTINGVEATSGSETSVSLINGANMIPVVITAQDGKSKAYIISVSNSVNEIINDADLTSLSLNAGSLSPGFDPGTTTYYASVDSDVDTIELTASAFDENAVMLLNGAILNQGGSQTIPLSLGDNEVKLMVVAQDASTKNYSLTIYRDDNEEISCSYQTHVENIGWQGFVSEGEISGTEGQGLRLEGIKIELEDQVNLGVEYSTYVENIGWQDFAADGAMSGTQGQALRLEAIKINLTGEDAGQYDIYYQVHAQNFGWLDWAKNGEAAGTAGFGYRLEGIKIMVVPKGESALGDTHESFVES
;
A
#
# COMPACT_ATOMS: atom_id res chain seq x y z
N MET A 1 13.80 104.56 6.68
CA MET A 1 13.30 103.25 6.21
C MET A 1 14.42 102.21 6.28
N GLU A 2 14.25 100.95 6.70
CA GLU A 2 13.93 100.40 8.07
C GLU A 2 13.84 98.84 8.04
N LYS A 3 14.05 98.01 9.10
CA LYS A 3 14.60 98.13 10.48
C LYS A 3 14.94 96.71 11.04
N LEU A 4 16.03 96.55 11.83
CA LEU A 4 16.23 95.80 13.12
C LEU A 4 15.43 94.49 13.49
N PHE A 5 15.80 93.55 14.42
CA PHE A 5 17.02 93.10 15.17
C PHE A 5 16.65 91.99 16.23
N LYS A 6 17.59 91.14 16.70
CA LYS A 6 17.72 90.50 18.07
C LYS A 6 16.67 89.52 18.72
N ARG A 7 17.16 88.33 19.15
CA ARG A 7 17.31 87.80 20.57
C ARG A 7 16.07 87.43 21.45
N ARG A 8 15.96 86.18 21.97
CA ARG A 8 15.80 85.79 23.43
C ARG A 8 15.34 84.32 23.73
N ILE A 9 15.75 83.83 24.92
CA ILE A 9 15.20 82.72 25.76
C ILE A 9 14.26 83.36 26.82
N PRO A 10 13.05 82.83 27.18
CA PRO A 10 12.81 81.98 28.38
C PRO A 10 11.65 80.94 28.23
N GLN A 11 11.43 79.90 29.05
CA GLN A 11 11.22 79.76 30.51
C GLN A 11 9.94 80.43 31.08
N CYS A 12 9.10 79.62 31.77
CA CYS A 12 8.14 79.87 32.88
C CYS A 12 6.82 79.07 32.69
N LEU A 13 6.29 78.22 33.60
CA LEU A 13 6.18 78.17 35.09
C LEU A 13 4.78 78.59 35.58
N PHE A 14 3.98 77.63 36.06
CA PHE A 14 2.98 77.71 37.15
C PHE A 14 2.68 76.25 37.59
N ILE A 15 2.78 75.74 38.85
CA ILE A 15 2.42 76.24 40.20
C ILE A 15 0.88 76.38 40.34
N VAL A 16 0.13 75.70 41.24
CA VAL A 16 0.43 74.72 42.33
C VAL A 16 -0.85 73.92 42.71
N ILE A 17 -0.68 72.94 43.61
CA ILE A 17 -1.64 72.13 44.44
C ILE A 17 -1.57 70.65 44.02
N GLY A 18 -1.29 69.66 44.88
CA GLY A 18 -0.98 69.68 46.31
C GLY A 18 -1.48 68.41 47.00
N MET A 19 -0.62 67.77 47.81
CA MET A 19 -0.95 66.74 48.84
C MET A 19 -0.98 65.25 48.43
N LEU A 20 0.20 64.61 48.57
CA LEU A 20 0.46 63.40 49.38
C LEU A 20 -0.24 62.06 49.05
N MET A 21 0.51 61.07 48.53
CA MET A 21 0.77 59.78 49.23
C MET A 21 1.74 58.82 48.49
N ILE A 22 2.53 58.09 49.29
CA ILE A 22 3.22 56.81 49.03
C ILE A 22 4.23 56.75 47.86
N VAL A 23 5.51 56.64 48.23
CA VAL A 23 6.57 56.12 47.35
C VAL A 23 6.40 54.61 47.27
N GLY A 24 5.68 54.14 46.26
CA GLY A 24 5.78 52.76 45.81
C GLY A 24 7.10 52.58 45.06
N VAL A 25 7.93 51.65 45.50
CA VAL A 25 9.10 51.23 44.73
C VAL A 25 8.58 50.62 43.42
N LEU A 26 8.86 51.26 42.28
CA LEU A 26 8.71 50.60 40.98
C LEU A 26 9.61 49.36 41.00
N PRO A 27 9.10 48.16 40.70
CA PRO A 27 9.95 47.00 40.55
C PRO A 27 10.99 47.31 39.48
N GLN A 28 12.28 47.12 39.79
CA GLN A 28 13.25 46.96 38.72
C GLN A 28 12.80 45.76 37.89
N THR A 29 12.77 45.91 36.57
CA THR A 29 12.75 44.76 35.66
C THR A 29 13.95 43.90 36.02
N ALA A 30 13.70 42.69 36.52
CA ALA A 30 14.76 41.72 36.72
C ALA A 30 15.48 41.53 35.38
N GLN A 31 16.81 41.58 35.42
CA GLN A 31 17.61 41.34 34.24
C GLN A 31 17.60 39.83 34.01
N ALA A 32 17.19 39.38 32.82
CA ALA A 32 17.11 37.96 32.50
C ALA A 32 18.45 37.28 32.79
N THR A 33 18.37 36.14 33.49
CA THR A 33 19.51 35.32 33.86
C THR A 33 19.60 34.08 32.98
N THR A 34 20.83 33.60 32.78
CA THR A 34 21.11 32.40 31.99
C THR A 34 21.38 31.25 32.94
N ASN A 35 20.54 30.22 32.87
CA ASN A 35 20.73 28.95 33.54
C ASN A 35 21.36 27.97 32.53
N THR A 36 22.22 27.07 33.00
CA THR A 36 22.90 26.08 32.15
C THR A 36 22.58 24.70 32.69
N VAL A 37 22.12 23.82 31.80
CA VAL A 37 21.78 22.43 32.05
C VAL A 37 22.82 21.59 31.31
N SER A 38 23.66 20.92 32.10
CA SER A 38 24.71 20.06 31.58
C SER A 38 24.21 18.62 31.43
N ASP A 39 25.03 17.76 30.84
CA ASP A 39 24.73 16.35 30.60
C ASP A 39 24.28 15.60 31.88
N GLY A 40 23.33 14.68 31.71
CA GLY A 40 22.69 13.88 32.75
C GLY A 40 21.72 14.64 33.68
N GLN A 41 21.46 15.93 33.46
CA GLN A 41 20.68 16.73 34.41
C GLN A 41 19.17 16.72 34.15
N SER A 42 18.40 16.50 35.22
CA SER A 42 16.98 16.85 35.29
C SER A 42 16.81 18.22 35.94
N PHE A 43 16.14 19.16 35.25
CA PHE A 43 16.03 20.56 35.66
C PHE A 43 14.57 21.06 35.66
N ASP A 44 14.12 21.58 36.80
CA ASP A 44 12.79 22.14 36.98
C ASP A 44 12.75 23.62 36.57
N ILE A 45 12.15 23.92 35.41
CA ILE A 45 12.08 25.28 34.88
C ILE A 45 11.17 26.20 35.71
N SER A 46 10.30 25.66 36.58
CA SER A 46 9.48 26.47 37.49
C SER A 46 10.30 27.22 38.55
N THR A 47 11.58 26.87 38.69
CA THR A 47 12.56 27.58 39.54
C THR A 47 13.13 28.85 38.90
N CYS A 48 12.97 29.04 37.58
CA CYS A 48 13.48 30.18 36.83
C CYS A 48 12.58 31.43 36.94
N ALA A 49 13.12 32.61 36.63
CA ALA A 49 12.30 33.81 36.43
C ALA A 49 11.68 33.82 35.01
N ALA A 50 10.51 34.43 34.88
CA ALA A 50 9.89 34.64 33.57
C ALA A 50 10.78 35.52 32.67
N GLY A 51 11.13 35.00 31.49
CA GLY A 51 12.05 35.63 30.53
C GLY A 51 13.52 35.19 30.67
N ASP A 52 13.85 34.29 31.60
CA ASP A 52 15.17 33.66 31.66
C ASP A 52 15.45 32.77 30.43
N THR A 53 16.73 32.46 30.24
CA THR A 53 17.19 31.49 29.22
C THR A 53 17.76 30.25 29.91
N VAL A 54 17.30 29.08 29.50
CA VAL A 54 17.83 27.76 29.88
C VAL A 54 18.66 27.25 28.71
N ASN A 55 19.98 27.25 28.85
CA ASN A 55 20.89 26.69 27.85
C ASN A 55 21.13 25.22 28.18
N VAL A 56 20.93 24.33 27.21
CA VAL A 56 21.34 22.91 27.30
C VAL A 56 22.66 22.77 26.56
N ASP A 57 23.69 22.25 27.24
CA ASP A 57 25.04 22.14 26.69
C ASP A 57 25.09 21.22 25.44
N ALA A 58 26.01 21.47 24.52
CA ALA A 58 26.16 20.63 23.31
C ALA A 58 26.57 19.19 23.67
N GLY A 59 25.95 18.21 23.03
CA GLY A 59 26.12 16.79 23.33
C GLY A 59 25.41 16.29 24.59
N ALA A 60 24.67 17.14 25.31
CA ALA A 60 24.05 16.76 26.57
C ALA A 60 22.74 15.97 26.38
N THR A 61 22.56 14.97 27.23
CA THR A 61 21.25 14.35 27.52
C THR A 61 20.65 15.04 28.74
N ALA A 62 19.46 15.63 28.62
CA ALA A 62 18.85 16.42 29.69
C ALA A 62 17.32 16.25 29.75
N THR A 63 16.75 16.37 30.96
CA THR A 63 15.30 16.35 31.17
C THR A 63 14.84 17.69 31.73
N LEU A 64 13.84 18.31 31.10
CA LEU A 64 13.18 19.51 31.63
C LEU A 64 11.79 19.17 32.14
N ILE A 65 11.47 19.68 33.32
CA ILE A 65 10.17 19.50 33.98
C ILE A 65 9.59 20.84 34.42
N GLY A 66 8.27 20.89 34.61
CA GLY A 66 7.58 22.06 35.16
C GLY A 66 7.23 23.13 34.12
N SER A 67 6.55 24.18 34.55
CA SER A 67 5.96 25.19 33.65
C SER A 67 6.40 26.61 34.03
N GLN A 68 7.07 27.30 33.11
CA GLN A 68 7.52 28.68 33.26
C GLN A 68 7.83 29.30 31.90
N ASN A 69 7.54 30.59 31.73
CA ASN A 69 7.81 31.31 30.49
C ASN A 69 9.33 31.60 30.34
N VAL A 70 10.11 30.59 29.92
CA VAL A 70 11.55 30.66 29.64
C VAL A 70 11.86 30.33 28.18
N GLN A 71 12.98 30.84 27.67
CA GLN A 71 13.56 30.36 26.42
C GLN A 71 14.43 29.14 26.71
N ILE A 72 14.27 28.06 25.95
CA ILE A 72 15.16 26.88 25.98
C ILE A 72 16.04 26.92 24.72
N SER A 73 17.37 26.82 24.89
CA SER A 73 18.34 26.89 23.81
C SER A 73 19.31 25.72 23.89
N CYS A 74 19.24 24.80 22.93
CA CYS A 74 20.05 23.60 22.88
C CYS A 74 21.28 23.80 21.99
N GLY A 75 22.42 23.25 22.41
CA GLY A 75 23.59 23.08 21.55
C GLY A 75 23.35 22.06 20.42
N GLU A 76 24.44 21.63 19.80
CA GLU A 76 24.46 20.56 18.80
C GLU A 76 24.52 19.18 19.45
N GLY A 77 23.86 18.18 18.85
CA GLY A 77 23.83 16.80 19.34
C GLY A 77 23.11 16.61 20.68
N VAL A 78 22.08 17.42 20.99
CA VAL A 78 21.36 17.37 22.27
C VAL A 78 20.24 16.36 22.25
N THR A 79 20.15 15.51 23.29
CA THR A 79 18.96 14.69 23.59
C THR A 79 18.16 15.33 24.71
N LEU A 80 17.02 15.92 24.39
CA LEU A 80 16.18 16.66 25.33
C LEU A 80 14.88 15.91 25.61
N THR A 81 14.65 15.51 26.86
CA THR A 81 13.33 15.06 27.32
C THR A 81 12.54 16.26 27.85
N LEU A 82 11.33 16.46 27.34
CA LEU A 82 10.34 17.37 27.94
C LEU A 82 9.27 16.55 28.64
N ASP A 83 9.15 16.67 29.97
CA ASP A 83 8.02 16.15 30.74
C ASP A 83 7.14 17.29 31.27
N SER A 84 5.95 17.40 30.69
CA SER A 84 4.89 18.30 31.16
C SER A 84 5.31 19.79 31.20
N VAL A 85 6.12 20.20 30.21
CA VAL A 85 6.71 21.53 30.07
C VAL A 85 5.80 22.50 29.34
N THR A 86 5.53 23.67 29.96
CA THR A 86 4.81 24.77 29.30
C THR A 86 5.63 26.07 29.33
N SER A 87 5.76 26.72 28.18
CA SER A 87 6.38 28.05 28.03
C SER A 87 5.69 28.90 26.96
N ASP A 88 5.37 30.16 27.30
CA ASP A 88 4.86 31.19 26.38
C ASP A 88 5.76 32.45 26.46
N VAL A 89 6.66 32.61 25.50
CA VAL A 89 7.71 33.65 25.52
C VAL A 89 7.69 34.54 24.28
N SER A 90 8.21 35.76 24.44
CA SER A 90 8.44 36.69 23.32
C SER A 90 9.68 36.37 22.47
N ALA A 91 10.49 35.41 22.93
CA ALA A 91 11.62 34.83 22.19
C ALA A 91 11.17 33.58 21.42
N CYS A 92 12.12 32.70 21.04
CA CYS A 92 11.80 31.33 20.69
C CYS A 92 11.64 30.50 21.98
N ALA A 93 10.63 29.63 22.07
CA ALA A 93 10.41 28.79 23.24
C ALA A 93 11.43 27.65 23.33
N LEU A 94 11.75 27.00 22.21
CA LEU A 94 12.78 25.96 22.11
C LEU A 94 13.55 26.07 20.79
N SER A 95 14.88 26.09 20.83
CA SER A 95 15.73 26.11 19.62
C SER A 95 16.84 25.07 19.66
N PHE A 96 17.05 24.35 18.55
CA PHE A 96 18.17 23.44 18.35
C PHE A 96 19.17 23.99 17.33
N SER A 97 20.40 23.45 17.32
CA SER A 97 21.44 23.80 16.37
C SER A 97 22.21 22.55 15.92
N GLY A 98 22.80 22.56 14.73
CA GLY A 98 23.60 21.44 14.23
C GLY A 98 22.84 20.11 14.09
N ILE A 99 23.59 19.02 13.93
CA ILE A 99 23.01 17.70 13.60
C ILE A 99 22.80 16.80 14.83
N GLY A 100 22.05 15.70 14.65
CA GLY A 100 21.88 14.66 15.68
C GLY A 100 21.13 15.08 16.96
N ASN A 101 20.21 16.04 16.88
CA ASN A 101 19.38 16.40 18.05
C ASN A 101 18.14 15.49 18.15
N ILE A 102 17.76 15.14 19.37
CA ILE A 102 16.61 14.29 19.69
C ILE A 102 15.73 15.01 20.72
N LEU A 103 14.43 15.06 20.46
CA LEU A 103 13.40 15.55 21.39
C LEU A 103 12.50 14.38 21.81
N ILE A 104 12.60 13.99 23.08
CA ILE A 104 11.74 12.97 23.69
C ILE A 104 10.58 13.68 24.38
N ILE A 105 9.34 13.32 24.05
CA ILE A 105 8.13 13.95 24.59
C ILE A 105 7.42 13.04 25.59
N ASN A 106 7.36 13.48 26.85
CA ASN A 106 6.64 12.83 27.93
C ASN A 106 5.53 13.77 28.46
N GLY A 107 4.43 13.21 28.94
CA GLY A 107 3.33 14.00 29.52
C GLY A 107 2.68 14.92 28.48
N THR A 108 2.38 16.18 28.85
CA THR A 108 1.77 17.17 27.93
C THR A 108 2.56 18.47 27.90
N ASN A 109 3.21 18.72 26.76
CA ASN A 109 4.07 19.86 26.53
C ASN A 109 3.37 20.94 25.69
N THR A 110 3.63 22.22 25.99
CA THR A 110 3.06 23.36 25.25
C THR A 110 4.08 24.49 25.09
N LEU A 111 4.52 24.73 23.86
CA LEU A 111 5.57 25.69 23.52
C LEU A 111 5.02 26.78 22.59
N LYS A 112 5.20 28.05 22.98
CA LYS A 112 4.71 29.21 22.21
C LYS A 112 5.72 30.36 22.16
N SER A 113 5.94 30.86 20.95
CA SER A 113 6.99 31.83 20.63
C SER A 113 6.47 33.20 20.21
N GLY A 114 7.35 34.20 20.28
CA GLY A 114 7.10 35.58 19.85
C GLY A 114 7.27 35.78 18.35
N SER A 115 6.86 36.95 17.85
CA SER A 115 6.92 37.30 16.43
C SER A 115 8.28 37.00 15.77
N ASN A 116 8.23 36.46 14.54
CA ASN A 116 9.37 35.98 13.75
C ASN A 116 10.06 34.72 14.28
N LYS A 117 9.63 34.16 15.42
CA LYS A 117 10.24 32.96 16.02
C LYS A 117 9.29 31.77 15.97
N PRO A 118 9.75 30.59 15.52
CA PRO A 118 8.93 29.39 15.50
C PRO A 118 8.78 28.86 16.93
N GLY A 119 7.77 28.02 17.18
CA GLY A 119 7.57 27.40 18.49
C GLY A 119 8.74 26.49 18.88
N ILE A 120 9.19 25.66 17.92
CA ILE A 120 10.47 24.95 17.94
C ILE A 120 11.30 25.38 16.72
N GLN A 121 12.51 25.91 16.94
CA GLN A 121 13.39 26.37 15.87
C GLN A 121 14.31 25.24 15.38
N VAL A 122 14.13 24.87 14.10
CA VAL A 122 14.95 23.93 13.32
C VAL A 122 15.15 24.56 11.94
N GLU A 123 16.32 25.14 11.70
CA GLU A 123 16.67 25.88 10.48
C GLU A 123 17.55 25.03 9.56
N THR A 124 17.75 25.45 8.30
CA THR A 124 18.62 24.73 7.35
C THR A 124 20.01 24.45 7.92
N GLY A 125 20.40 23.17 7.98
CA GLY A 125 21.64 22.70 8.61
C GLY A 125 21.48 22.23 10.07
N THR A 126 20.26 22.31 10.63
CA THR A 126 19.89 21.66 11.88
C THR A 126 19.05 20.41 11.59
N GLU A 127 19.32 19.32 12.32
CA GLU A 127 18.48 18.11 12.36
C GLU A 127 17.75 18.00 13.71
N LEU A 128 16.50 17.51 13.69
CA LEU A 128 15.74 17.18 14.89
C LEU A 128 14.90 15.91 14.69
N GLU A 129 15.12 14.91 15.52
CA GLU A 129 14.23 13.75 15.71
C GLU A 129 13.23 14.04 16.84
N ILE A 130 11.96 13.62 16.69
CA ILE A 130 10.91 13.73 17.71
C ILE A 130 10.31 12.33 17.96
N LYS A 131 10.32 11.88 19.23
CA LYS A 131 9.80 10.56 19.66
C LYS A 131 9.29 10.57 21.11
N GLY A 132 8.79 9.44 21.61
CA GLY A 132 8.11 9.34 22.92
C GLY A 132 6.58 9.38 22.80
N ASP A 133 5.88 8.93 23.84
CA ASP A 133 4.43 8.70 23.84
C ASP A 133 3.57 9.93 24.22
N GLY A 134 4.22 11.04 24.59
CA GLY A 134 3.58 12.25 25.08
C GLY A 134 2.88 13.11 24.02
N ILE A 135 2.32 14.23 24.50
CA ILE A 135 1.67 15.26 23.68
C ILE A 135 2.60 16.48 23.57
N LEU A 136 2.75 17.02 22.36
CA LEU A 136 3.55 18.21 22.07
C LEU A 136 2.72 19.23 21.28
N ASN A 137 2.32 20.32 21.94
CA ASN A 137 1.60 21.43 21.32
C ASN A 137 2.57 22.58 21.03
N VAL A 138 2.69 22.99 19.76
CA VAL A 138 3.70 23.97 19.32
C VAL A 138 3.03 25.10 18.54
N ILE A 139 3.27 26.35 18.94
CA ILE A 139 2.66 27.54 18.33
C ILE A 139 3.74 28.53 17.89
N GLY A 140 3.83 28.74 16.58
CA GLY A 140 4.71 29.71 15.94
C GLY A 140 4.28 31.15 16.19
N GLY A 141 5.26 32.04 16.32
CA GLY A 141 5.02 33.48 16.29
C GLY A 141 4.68 33.98 14.89
N LYS A 142 4.06 35.16 14.79
CA LYS A 142 3.37 35.72 13.61
C LYS A 142 3.90 35.37 12.19
N TYR A 143 5.21 35.27 11.97
CA TYR A 143 5.80 35.05 10.64
C TYR A 143 6.72 33.82 10.59
N ALA A 144 6.47 32.82 11.43
CA ALA A 144 7.31 31.65 11.62
C ALA A 144 6.46 30.38 11.75
N ALA A 145 7.09 29.24 11.48
CA ALA A 145 6.45 27.93 11.56
C ALA A 145 6.06 27.56 13.00
N GLY A 146 5.19 26.56 13.17
CA GLY A 146 5.05 25.87 14.46
C GLY A 146 6.38 25.21 14.83
N ILE A 147 6.81 24.24 14.02
CA ILE A 147 8.11 23.57 14.11
C ILE A 147 8.90 23.88 12.82
N GLY A 148 10.12 24.39 12.94
CA GLY A 148 11.00 24.65 11.79
C GLY A 148 11.54 26.09 11.73
N GLY A 149 11.27 26.79 10.63
CA GLY A 149 11.89 28.07 10.27
C GLY A 149 11.24 29.33 10.88
N GLY A 150 12.09 30.33 11.16
CA GLY A 150 11.68 31.70 11.47
C GLY A 150 11.37 32.56 10.22
N TYR A 151 11.16 33.87 10.43
CA TYR A 151 10.95 34.83 9.33
C TYR A 151 12.09 34.80 8.31
N GLN A 152 11.78 34.50 7.05
CA GLN A 152 12.71 34.32 5.92
C GLN A 152 13.72 33.18 6.10
N VAL A 153 13.36 32.16 6.89
CA VAL A 153 14.20 30.98 7.13
C VAL A 153 13.49 29.70 6.69
N THR A 154 14.20 28.91 5.88
CA THR A 154 13.80 27.58 5.43
C THR A 154 13.93 26.57 6.57
N GLY A 155 13.00 25.62 6.63
CA GLY A 155 13.06 24.52 7.60
C GLY A 155 14.38 23.74 7.52
N GLY A 156 14.78 23.13 8.63
CA GLY A 156 15.87 22.16 8.67
C GLY A 156 15.44 20.78 8.21
N THR A 157 16.08 19.77 8.78
CA THR A 157 15.68 18.36 8.65
C THR A 157 14.92 17.96 9.92
N ILE A 158 13.70 17.47 9.80
CA ILE A 158 12.84 17.12 10.94
C ILE A 158 12.29 15.71 10.71
N SER A 159 12.42 14.82 11.69
CA SER A 159 11.85 13.47 11.68
C SER A 159 10.89 13.29 12.85
N ILE A 160 9.69 12.77 12.60
CA ILE A 160 8.73 12.37 13.64
C ILE A 160 8.54 10.85 13.57
N LEU A 161 8.88 10.18 14.67
CA LEU A 161 8.79 8.72 14.80
C LEU A 161 7.58 8.33 15.65
N GLU A 162 7.29 9.08 16.71
CA GLU A 162 6.27 8.72 17.70
C GLU A 162 5.53 9.95 18.27
N GLY A 163 4.52 9.69 19.10
CA GLY A 163 3.86 10.68 19.95
C GLY A 163 2.75 11.47 19.27
N SER A 164 2.20 12.44 19.99
CA SER A 164 1.07 13.27 19.53
C SER A 164 1.51 14.73 19.34
N VAL A 165 1.86 15.08 18.10
CA VAL A 165 2.44 16.39 17.74
C VAL A 165 1.38 17.28 17.10
N THR A 166 1.05 18.40 17.75
CA THR A 166 0.18 19.45 17.19
C THR A 166 0.99 20.71 16.94
N ALA A 167 1.20 21.07 15.68
CA ALA A 167 2.02 22.22 15.28
C ALA A 167 1.18 23.26 14.52
N THR A 168 1.15 24.50 15.02
CA THR A 168 0.39 25.62 14.45
C THR A 168 1.31 26.76 14.04
N GLY A 169 1.27 27.15 12.77
CA GLY A 169 2.02 28.29 12.24
C GLY A 169 1.49 29.63 12.75
N GLY A 170 2.38 30.61 12.87
CA GLY A 170 1.94 32.01 12.95
C GLY A 170 1.40 32.47 11.59
N TYR A 171 0.68 33.59 11.56
CA TYR A 171 0.01 34.20 10.38
C TYR A 171 0.61 33.91 8.97
N ALA A 172 1.93 33.94 8.76
CA ALA A 172 2.55 33.63 7.45
C ALA A 172 3.48 32.39 7.41
N GLY A 173 3.60 31.62 8.50
CA GLY A 173 4.40 30.40 8.58
C GLY A 173 3.57 29.12 8.45
N SER A 174 4.22 28.01 8.13
CA SER A 174 3.58 26.69 8.08
C SER A 174 3.30 26.10 9.48
N GLY A 175 2.52 25.03 9.55
CA GLY A 175 2.42 24.23 10.78
C GLY A 175 3.78 23.60 11.11
N ILE A 176 4.32 22.84 10.15
CA ILE A 176 5.67 22.27 10.18
C ILE A 176 6.42 22.67 8.90
N GLY A 177 7.66 23.15 9.02
CA GLY A 177 8.53 23.50 7.88
C GLY A 177 8.97 24.96 7.89
N GLY A 178 8.64 25.72 6.85
CA GLY A 178 9.16 27.08 6.63
C GLY A 178 8.39 28.21 7.32
N GLY A 179 9.11 29.26 7.72
CA GLY A 179 8.50 30.54 8.07
C GLY A 179 8.11 31.36 6.84
N ASP A 180 7.71 32.62 7.03
CA ASP A 180 7.36 33.57 5.97
C ASP A 180 8.53 33.73 4.95
N TYR A 181 8.32 33.45 3.66
CA TYR A 181 9.35 33.29 2.60
C TYR A 181 10.40 32.18 2.83
N GLY A 182 10.15 31.25 3.75
CA GLY A 182 10.98 30.08 4.01
C GLY A 182 10.39 28.81 3.39
N ALA A 183 11.21 28.02 2.68
CA ALA A 183 10.78 26.73 2.14
C ALA A 183 10.63 25.68 3.26
N GLY A 184 9.94 24.58 2.97
CA GLY A 184 9.60 23.57 3.99
C GLY A 184 10.78 22.84 4.65
N GLY A 185 11.94 22.78 3.99
CA GLY A 185 13.07 21.97 4.46
C GLY A 185 12.96 20.51 4.02
N THR A 186 13.48 19.59 4.85
CA THR A 186 13.31 18.14 4.69
C THR A 186 12.52 17.60 5.87
N PHE A 187 11.46 16.85 5.63
CA PHE A 187 10.57 16.40 6.70
C PHE A 187 10.09 14.96 6.49
N THR A 188 10.25 14.13 7.51
CA THR A 188 9.87 12.72 7.49
C THR A 188 8.89 12.41 8.64
N ILE A 189 7.76 11.78 8.32
CA ILE A 189 6.89 11.12 9.30
C ILE A 189 6.99 9.61 9.10
N SER A 190 7.29 8.92 10.18
CA SER A 190 7.46 7.45 10.24
C SER A 190 6.61 6.80 11.34
N GLY A 191 5.72 7.56 11.96
CA GLY A 191 4.80 7.09 12.98
C GLY A 191 4.17 8.24 13.77
N GLY A 192 3.49 7.90 14.87
CA GLY A 192 2.79 8.86 15.72
C GLY A 192 1.51 9.46 15.11
N SER A 193 1.02 10.52 15.77
CA SER A 193 -0.15 11.30 15.35
C SER A 193 0.25 12.76 15.18
N VAL A 194 0.19 13.26 13.95
CA VAL A 194 0.70 14.59 13.57
C VAL A 194 -0.44 15.46 13.06
N THR A 195 -0.74 16.55 13.76
CA THR A 195 -1.70 17.57 13.34
C THR A 195 -0.96 18.88 13.05
N ALA A 196 -0.88 19.27 11.78
CA ALA A 196 -0.16 20.45 11.34
C ALA A 196 -1.10 21.47 10.68
N THR A 197 -1.13 22.69 11.20
CA THR A 197 -2.02 23.77 10.73
C THR A 197 -1.21 25.00 10.35
N GLY A 198 -1.30 25.43 9.10
CA GLY A 198 -0.67 26.65 8.61
C GLY A 198 -1.33 27.90 9.19
N GLY A 199 -0.55 28.98 9.35
CA GLY A 199 -1.14 30.31 9.50
C GLY A 199 -1.82 30.76 8.20
N TYR A 200 -2.56 31.87 8.24
CA TYR A 200 -3.35 32.49 7.16
C TYR A 200 -2.90 32.23 5.70
N ALA A 201 -1.60 32.24 5.39
CA ALA A 201 -1.05 31.92 4.06
C ALA A 201 0.01 30.79 4.00
N GLY A 202 0.32 30.14 5.13
CA GLY A 202 1.29 29.03 5.18
C GLY A 202 0.65 27.68 4.89
N SER A 203 1.45 26.69 4.48
CA SER A 203 1.00 25.30 4.37
C SER A 203 0.73 24.66 5.74
N GLY A 204 0.00 23.54 5.78
CA GLY A 204 -0.04 22.70 6.97
C GLY A 204 1.35 22.11 7.25
N ILE A 205 1.89 21.40 6.26
CA ILE A 205 3.25 20.84 6.24
C ILE A 205 3.95 21.34 4.98
N GLY A 206 5.13 21.95 5.12
CA GLY A 206 5.95 22.45 4.02
C GLY A 206 6.24 23.95 4.11
N GLY A 207 6.08 24.67 3.00
CA GLY A 207 6.48 26.07 2.86
C GLY A 207 5.61 27.06 3.63
N GLY A 208 6.22 28.15 4.10
CA GLY A 208 5.47 29.35 4.51
C GLY A 208 5.02 30.19 3.31
N TYR A 209 4.54 31.41 3.54
CA TYR A 209 4.09 32.32 2.47
C TYR A 209 5.15 32.55 1.38
N ASN A 210 4.75 32.46 0.11
CA ASN A 210 5.56 32.60 -1.09
C ASN A 210 6.82 31.71 -1.07
N ALA A 211 6.66 30.44 -0.67
CA ALA A 211 7.78 29.51 -0.56
C ALA A 211 7.41 28.06 -0.90
N ALA A 212 8.37 27.34 -1.46
CA ALA A 212 8.20 25.97 -1.96
C ALA A 212 8.02 24.94 -0.82
N GLY A 213 7.35 23.83 -1.14
CA GLY A 213 6.98 22.81 -0.17
C GLY A 213 8.15 22.09 0.51
N GLY A 214 9.31 22.01 -0.14
CA GLY A 214 10.48 21.27 0.37
C GLY A 214 10.45 19.80 -0.04
N THR A 215 11.07 18.93 0.75
CA THR A 215 11.02 17.46 0.56
C THR A 215 10.28 16.85 1.74
N ILE A 216 9.16 16.18 1.47
CA ILE A 216 8.23 15.67 2.48
C ILE A 216 8.02 14.17 2.24
N THR A 217 8.29 13.34 3.24
CA THR A 217 8.13 11.89 3.18
C THR A 217 7.23 11.41 4.32
N ILE A 218 6.20 10.62 4.00
CA ILE A 218 5.32 9.98 4.98
C ILE A 218 5.36 8.47 4.72
N THR A 219 5.95 7.73 5.64
CA THR A 219 6.08 6.26 5.56
C THR A 219 5.05 5.54 6.42
N ASP A 220 4.67 6.13 7.56
CA ASP A 220 3.59 5.65 8.42
C ASP A 220 3.03 6.79 9.29
N GLY A 221 2.06 6.49 10.15
CA GLY A 221 1.47 7.40 11.14
C GLY A 221 0.10 7.96 10.71
N SER A 222 -0.51 8.73 11.61
CA SER A 222 -1.78 9.42 11.38
C SER A 222 -1.53 10.91 11.17
N VAL A 223 -1.58 11.37 9.93
CA VAL A 223 -1.22 12.75 9.53
C VAL A 223 -2.46 13.54 9.16
N THR A 224 -2.70 14.67 9.84
CA THR A 224 -3.73 15.67 9.49
C THR A 224 -3.07 17.01 9.20
N ALA A 225 -3.09 17.45 7.96
CA ALA A 225 -2.43 18.67 7.51
C ALA A 225 -3.44 19.67 6.91
N THR A 226 -3.52 20.87 7.48
CA THR A 226 -4.47 21.92 7.05
C THR A 226 -3.73 23.19 6.65
N GLY A 227 -3.91 23.60 5.40
CA GLY A 227 -3.35 24.84 4.86
C GLY A 227 -4.08 26.08 5.33
N GLY A 228 -3.36 27.20 5.37
CA GLY A 228 -3.87 28.51 5.75
C GLY A 228 -5.02 29.00 4.88
N ASP A 229 -6.04 29.58 5.50
CA ASP A 229 -7.33 30.00 4.92
C ASP A 229 -7.24 30.64 3.52
N GLU A 230 -6.18 31.38 3.19
CA GLU A 230 -6.11 32.23 1.99
C GLU A 230 -5.19 31.76 0.86
N GLY A 231 -4.59 30.58 0.98
CA GLY A 231 -3.96 29.93 -0.17
C GLY A 231 -2.94 28.82 0.09
N GLY A 232 -2.60 28.51 1.35
CA GLY A 232 -1.65 27.43 1.64
C GLY A 232 -2.18 26.05 1.28
N ALA A 233 -1.31 25.16 0.82
CA ALA A 233 -1.63 23.75 0.65
C ALA A 233 -1.79 23.03 2.01
N GLY A 234 -2.51 21.90 2.04
CA GLY A 234 -2.48 21.02 3.21
C GLY A 234 -1.06 20.50 3.46
N ILE A 235 -0.49 19.86 2.44
CA ILE A 235 0.91 19.44 2.36
C ILE A 235 1.51 20.06 1.09
N GLY A 236 2.62 20.81 1.19
CA GLY A 236 3.31 21.44 0.07
C GLY A 236 3.56 22.95 0.27
N SER A 237 3.32 23.80 -0.73
CA SER A 237 3.69 25.22 -0.65
C SER A 237 2.68 26.14 0.05
N GLY A 238 3.19 27.25 0.60
CA GLY A 238 2.39 28.36 1.14
C GLY A 238 2.40 29.55 0.19
N ASP A 239 1.23 30.15 -0.04
CA ASP A 239 1.08 31.29 -0.97
C ASP A 239 -0.25 32.03 -0.74
N TRP A 240 -0.37 33.26 -1.23
CA TRP A 240 -1.60 34.08 -1.14
C TRP A 240 -1.82 35.06 -2.30
N GLU A 241 -0.78 35.56 -2.98
CA GLU A 241 -0.90 36.58 -4.04
C GLU A 241 -0.33 36.10 -5.39
N ASP A 242 -1.14 36.14 -6.46
CA ASP A 242 -0.74 35.92 -7.86
C ASP A 242 0.17 37.05 -8.38
N ASP A 243 1.38 37.11 -7.81
CA ASP A 243 2.44 38.08 -8.14
C ASP A 243 3.58 37.47 -8.98
N GLY A 244 3.45 36.17 -9.29
CA GLY A 244 4.41 35.40 -10.09
C GLY A 244 5.63 34.88 -9.33
N LYS A 245 5.69 34.98 -7.99
CA LYS A 245 6.80 34.47 -7.16
C LYS A 245 6.41 33.25 -6.32
N HIS A 246 5.81 32.27 -6.99
CA HIS A 246 5.32 31.05 -6.37
C HIS A 246 6.42 29.99 -6.22
N GLY A 247 6.49 29.35 -5.06
CA GLY A 247 7.22 28.09 -4.91
C GLY A 247 6.32 26.91 -5.24
N ASP A 248 6.81 25.93 -5.98
CA ASP A 248 6.06 24.69 -6.26
C ASP A 248 5.76 23.89 -4.97
N GLY A 249 4.89 22.89 -5.09
CA GLY A 249 4.54 22.00 -3.99
C GLY A 249 5.70 21.18 -3.42
N GLY A 250 6.90 21.23 -4.02
CA GLY A 250 8.08 20.47 -3.61
C GLY A 250 8.06 19.02 -4.11
N THR A 251 8.76 18.16 -3.39
CA THR A 251 8.77 16.71 -3.60
C THR A 251 8.05 16.05 -2.44
N ILE A 252 6.95 15.35 -2.71
CA ILE A 252 6.08 14.73 -1.70
C ILE A 252 5.98 13.24 -1.98
N THR A 253 6.40 12.41 -1.04
CA THR A 253 6.33 10.95 -1.12
C THR A 253 5.48 10.40 0.03
N ILE A 254 4.47 9.61 -0.29
CA ILE A 254 3.64 8.88 0.67
C ILE A 254 3.76 7.39 0.35
N SER A 255 4.20 6.58 1.30
CA SER A 255 4.39 5.13 1.15
C SER A 255 3.72 4.32 2.26
N GLY A 256 2.80 4.92 3.01
CA GLY A 256 2.06 4.27 4.08
C GLY A 256 1.32 5.26 4.99
N GLY A 257 0.79 4.75 6.11
CA GLY A 257 0.02 5.51 7.08
C GLY A 257 -1.37 5.96 6.61
N THR A 258 -1.99 6.86 7.38
CA THR A 258 -3.26 7.52 7.05
C THR A 258 -3.03 9.03 6.95
N VAL A 259 -3.24 9.61 5.77
CA VAL A 259 -2.98 11.02 5.47
C VAL A 259 -4.25 11.75 5.10
N THR A 260 -4.63 12.76 5.87
CA THR A 260 -5.72 13.69 5.58
C THR A 260 -5.16 15.09 5.35
N ALA A 261 -5.19 15.57 4.11
CA ALA A 261 -4.62 16.86 3.72
C ALA A 261 -5.72 17.79 3.18
N THR A 262 -5.90 18.97 3.78
CA THR A 262 -6.90 19.96 3.39
C THR A 262 -6.26 21.28 3.02
N GLY A 263 -6.45 21.72 1.78
CA GLY A 263 -6.00 23.02 1.30
C GLY A 263 -6.85 24.18 1.84
N GLY A 264 -6.19 25.32 2.04
CA GLY A 264 -6.86 26.62 2.23
C GLY A 264 -7.67 27.02 1.00
N SER A 265 -8.37 28.16 1.02
CA SER A 265 -9.38 28.53 -0.01
C SER A 265 -8.91 28.48 -1.47
N LYS A 266 -7.61 28.56 -1.76
CA LYS A 266 -7.04 28.47 -3.11
C LYS A 266 -5.92 27.42 -3.26
N GLY A 267 -5.49 26.79 -2.16
CA GLY A 267 -4.40 25.80 -2.17
C GLY A 267 -4.90 24.38 -2.47
N ALA A 268 -4.01 23.51 -2.90
CA ALA A 268 -4.29 22.09 -3.07
C ALA A 268 -4.41 21.37 -1.71
N GLY A 269 -5.02 20.18 -1.68
CA GLY A 269 -4.90 19.28 -0.53
C GLY A 269 -3.44 18.86 -0.35
N ILE A 270 -2.86 18.30 -1.40
CA ILE A 270 -1.44 17.95 -1.51
C ILE A 270 -0.87 18.63 -2.78
N GLY A 271 0.23 19.38 -2.64
CA GLY A 271 0.93 20.06 -3.73
C GLY A 271 0.97 21.58 -3.58
N GLY A 272 0.45 22.30 -4.57
CA GLY A 272 0.65 23.75 -4.73
C GLY A 272 -0.27 24.63 -3.88
N GLY A 273 0.29 25.67 -3.27
CA GLY A 273 -0.45 26.84 -2.80
C GLY A 273 -1.05 27.69 -3.94
N ASN A 274 -1.69 28.81 -3.61
CA ASN A 274 -2.24 29.75 -4.60
C ASN A 274 -1.18 30.22 -5.62
N GLY A 275 -1.41 30.02 -6.92
CA GLY A 275 -0.46 30.33 -8.00
C GLY A 275 0.63 29.27 -8.24
N ALA A 276 0.80 28.31 -7.32
CA ALA A 276 1.85 27.30 -7.37
C ALA A 276 1.42 26.00 -8.08
N ALA A 277 2.34 25.44 -8.87
CA ALA A 277 2.22 24.10 -9.42
C ALA A 277 2.40 23.02 -8.33
N GLY A 278 1.88 21.81 -8.57
CA GLY A 278 1.85 20.73 -7.57
C GLY A 278 3.21 20.18 -7.14
N GLY A 279 4.28 20.37 -7.91
CA GLY A 279 5.59 19.75 -7.67
C GLY A 279 5.66 18.33 -8.22
N THR A 280 6.45 17.46 -7.57
CA THR A 280 6.49 16.01 -7.82
C THR A 280 5.85 15.29 -6.64
N ILE A 281 4.80 14.51 -6.90
CA ILE A 281 3.99 13.82 -5.89
C ILE A 281 3.96 12.32 -6.21
N THR A 282 4.44 11.48 -5.30
CA THR A 282 4.41 10.01 -5.42
C THR A 282 3.62 9.42 -4.26
N ILE A 283 2.61 8.61 -4.57
CA ILE A 283 1.85 7.81 -3.58
C ILE A 283 2.04 6.35 -3.94
N SER A 284 2.63 5.56 -3.05
CA SER A 284 2.99 4.15 -3.29
C SER A 284 2.34 3.17 -2.30
N ASN A 285 1.71 3.67 -1.23
CA ASN A 285 0.80 2.93 -0.37
C ASN A 285 0.06 3.92 0.56
N GLY A 286 -0.77 3.39 1.46
CA GLY A 286 -1.45 4.12 2.53
C GLY A 286 -2.85 4.59 2.16
N LYS A 287 -3.53 5.20 3.14
CA LYS A 287 -4.88 5.76 2.97
C LYS A 287 -4.79 7.28 2.87
N VAL A 288 -4.92 7.82 1.67
CA VAL A 288 -4.73 9.26 1.38
C VAL A 288 -6.07 9.93 1.05
N THR A 289 -6.46 10.92 1.84
CA THR A 289 -7.61 11.80 1.57
C THR A 289 -7.14 13.25 1.40
N ALA A 290 -7.17 13.74 0.17
CA ALA A 290 -6.67 15.07 -0.20
C ALA A 290 -7.82 15.95 -0.70
N THR A 291 -8.12 17.03 0.01
CA THR A 291 -9.24 17.94 -0.30
C THR A 291 -8.74 19.35 -0.56
N GLY A 292 -8.87 19.81 -1.80
CA GLY A 292 -8.47 21.15 -2.24
C GLY A 292 -9.30 22.28 -1.65
N GLY A 293 -8.85 23.50 -1.88
CA GLY A 293 -9.60 24.71 -1.67
C GLY A 293 -10.78 24.90 -2.63
N ASP A 294 -11.43 26.05 -2.48
CA ASP A 294 -12.41 26.63 -3.41
C ASP A 294 -11.83 26.97 -4.80
N SER A 295 -10.55 26.70 -5.08
CA SER A 295 -9.93 26.80 -6.42
C SER A 295 -8.65 25.96 -6.60
N GLY A 296 -8.21 25.21 -5.59
CA GLY A 296 -7.09 24.26 -5.69
C GLY A 296 -7.60 22.83 -5.95
N SER A 297 -6.74 21.98 -6.48
CA SER A 297 -7.03 20.55 -6.68
C SER A 297 -7.03 19.75 -5.37
N GLY A 298 -7.57 18.53 -5.38
CA GLY A 298 -7.32 17.58 -4.30
C GLY A 298 -5.82 17.27 -4.19
N ILE A 299 -5.24 16.75 -5.27
CA ILE A 299 -3.81 16.50 -5.42
C ILE A 299 -3.30 17.23 -6.66
N GLY A 300 -2.23 18.02 -6.53
CA GLY A 300 -1.59 18.75 -7.62
C GLY A 300 -1.57 20.27 -7.39
N GLY A 301 -2.02 21.05 -8.37
CA GLY A 301 -1.86 22.50 -8.39
C GLY A 301 -2.88 23.27 -7.53
N GLY A 302 -2.46 24.41 -6.98
CA GLY A 302 -3.36 25.43 -6.45
C GLY A 302 -4.01 26.26 -7.57
N ASN A 303 -4.79 27.27 -7.22
CA ASN A 303 -5.42 28.18 -8.21
C ASN A 303 -4.37 28.80 -9.15
N GLY A 304 -4.55 28.69 -10.47
CA GLY A 304 -3.58 29.07 -11.50
C GLY A 304 -2.46 28.05 -11.75
N GLY A 305 -2.18 27.17 -10.78
CA GLY A 305 -1.10 26.19 -10.80
C GLY A 305 -1.44 24.90 -11.55
N ALA A 306 -0.50 24.44 -12.38
CA ALA A 306 -0.58 23.14 -13.03
C ALA A 306 -0.41 21.99 -12.04
N GLY A 307 -0.91 20.79 -12.38
CA GLY A 307 -0.87 19.62 -11.51
C GLY A 307 0.52 19.17 -11.08
N GLY A 308 1.55 19.43 -11.89
CA GLY A 308 2.91 18.93 -11.64
C GLY A 308 3.12 17.54 -12.24
N GLU A 309 3.98 16.75 -11.60
CA GLU A 309 4.22 15.34 -11.87
C GLU A 309 3.57 14.54 -10.73
N ILE A 310 2.56 13.73 -11.04
CA ILE A 310 1.79 12.97 -10.04
C ILE A 310 1.84 11.50 -10.42
N THR A 311 2.43 10.67 -9.56
CA THR A 311 2.47 9.21 -9.69
C THR A 311 1.74 8.56 -8.53
N ILE A 312 0.79 7.67 -8.83
CA ILE A 312 0.15 6.79 -7.86
C ILE A 312 0.51 5.35 -8.24
N ASP A 313 1.38 4.72 -7.47
CA ASP A 313 1.82 3.34 -7.70
C ASP A 313 0.89 2.33 -7.04
N ASP A 314 0.39 2.61 -5.83
CA ASP A 314 -0.65 1.83 -5.13
C ASP A 314 -1.29 2.67 -3.97
N GLY A 315 -2.29 2.12 -3.29
CA GLY A 315 -2.93 2.66 -2.09
C GLY A 315 -4.41 3.00 -2.26
N GLU A 316 -5.05 3.51 -1.20
CA GLU A 316 -6.42 4.04 -1.25
C GLU A 316 -6.39 5.57 -1.32
N VAL A 317 -6.57 6.13 -2.52
CA VAL A 317 -6.44 7.58 -2.77
C VAL A 317 -7.81 8.20 -3.07
N THR A 318 -8.26 9.10 -2.20
CA THR A 318 -9.44 9.95 -2.42
C THR A 318 -9.03 11.41 -2.59
N ALA A 319 -9.26 11.98 -3.77
CA ALA A 319 -8.87 13.34 -4.14
C ALA A 319 -10.08 14.18 -4.55
N ILE A 320 -10.27 15.34 -3.91
CA ILE A 320 -11.48 16.17 -4.05
C ILE A 320 -11.11 17.64 -4.29
N GLY A 321 -11.40 18.17 -5.48
CA GLY A 321 -11.47 19.62 -5.71
C GLY A 321 -12.82 20.16 -5.23
N LYS A 322 -12.88 21.27 -4.47
CA LYS A 322 -14.18 21.78 -3.96
C LYS A 322 -14.96 22.56 -5.01
N LYS A 323 -14.37 23.65 -5.53
CA LYS A 323 -14.90 24.45 -6.64
C LYS A 323 -13.76 24.71 -7.62
N TYR A 324 -14.03 24.65 -8.91
CA TYR A 324 -13.09 24.90 -10.01
C TYR A 324 -11.84 24.00 -10.12
N GLY A 325 -11.25 23.51 -9.04
CA GLY A 325 -10.09 22.62 -9.07
C GLY A 325 -10.44 21.19 -9.50
N ALA A 326 -9.47 20.48 -10.06
CA ALA A 326 -9.59 19.06 -10.36
C ALA A 326 -9.58 18.20 -9.09
N GLY A 327 -10.00 16.93 -9.19
CA GLY A 327 -9.71 15.95 -8.14
C GLY A 327 -8.21 15.71 -8.04
N ILE A 328 -7.63 15.20 -9.13
CA ILE A 328 -6.17 15.06 -9.33
C ILE A 328 -5.77 15.91 -10.54
N GLY A 329 -4.72 16.72 -10.40
CA GLY A 329 -4.16 17.56 -11.46
C GLY A 329 -4.25 19.06 -11.14
N GLY A 330 -4.76 19.84 -12.08
CA GLY A 330 -4.67 21.30 -12.02
C GLY A 330 -5.68 21.96 -11.07
N GLY A 331 -5.26 23.05 -10.42
CA GLY A 331 -6.21 24.00 -9.82
C GLY A 331 -6.91 24.82 -10.91
N LYS A 332 -7.79 25.75 -10.52
CA LYS A 332 -8.52 26.63 -11.45
C LYS A 332 -7.59 27.27 -12.47
N SER A 333 -7.88 27.16 -13.76
CA SER A 333 -7.03 27.65 -14.87
C SER A 333 -5.62 27.02 -14.98
N GLY A 334 -5.28 26.05 -14.14
CA GLY A 334 -4.05 25.25 -14.22
C GLY A 334 -4.24 23.94 -14.99
N ALA A 335 -3.30 23.63 -15.89
CA ALA A 335 -3.32 22.39 -16.68
C ALA A 335 -3.10 21.14 -15.80
N GLY A 336 -3.58 19.98 -16.25
CA GLY A 336 -3.51 18.75 -15.44
C GLY A 336 -2.12 18.26 -15.06
N GLY A 337 -1.08 18.62 -15.81
CA GLY A 337 0.29 18.15 -15.57
C GLY A 337 0.57 16.82 -16.25
N GLU A 338 1.49 16.04 -15.69
CA GLU A 338 1.72 14.63 -16.02
C GLU A 338 1.20 13.78 -14.86
N ILE A 339 0.23 12.90 -15.14
CA ILE A 339 -0.46 12.08 -14.15
C ILE A 339 -0.32 10.62 -14.57
N THR A 340 0.31 9.81 -13.73
CA THR A 340 0.47 8.37 -13.90
C THR A 340 -0.21 7.65 -12.75
N ILE A 341 -1.08 6.71 -13.04
CA ILE A 341 -1.66 5.78 -12.07
C ILE A 341 -1.23 4.39 -12.50
N ASN A 342 -0.30 3.78 -11.77
CA ASN A 342 0.17 2.44 -12.06
C ASN A 342 -0.76 1.39 -11.45
N ASP A 343 -1.20 1.54 -10.20
CA ASP A 343 -2.20 0.66 -9.57
C ASP A 343 -3.00 1.37 -8.45
N GLY A 344 -3.70 0.59 -7.62
CA GLY A 344 -4.40 1.04 -6.41
C GLY A 344 -5.87 1.38 -6.61
N THR A 345 -6.53 1.83 -5.55
CA THR A 345 -7.93 2.31 -5.59
C THR A 345 -7.96 3.83 -5.56
N VAL A 346 -8.24 4.44 -6.72
CA VAL A 346 -8.19 5.90 -6.90
C VAL A 346 -9.58 6.47 -7.14
N LYS A 347 -10.01 7.42 -6.31
CA LYS A 347 -11.27 8.14 -6.44
C LYS A 347 -11.04 9.64 -6.53
N ALA A 348 -11.26 10.20 -7.71
CA ALA A 348 -11.01 11.62 -7.99
C ALA A 348 -12.32 12.36 -8.33
N THR A 349 -12.63 13.44 -7.62
CA THR A 349 -13.83 14.27 -7.83
C THR A 349 -13.46 15.72 -8.12
N GLY A 350 -13.85 16.23 -9.30
CA GLY A 350 -13.66 17.62 -9.69
C GLY A 350 -14.69 18.56 -9.05
N GLY A 351 -14.27 19.80 -8.77
CA GLY A 351 -15.09 20.77 -8.05
C GLY A 351 -16.09 21.53 -8.92
N SER A 352 -17.37 21.54 -8.54
CA SER A 352 -18.48 22.22 -9.23
C SER A 352 -18.81 23.61 -8.65
N THR A 353 -19.57 24.43 -9.37
CA THR A 353 -20.19 25.64 -8.80
C THR A 353 -21.71 25.51 -8.68
N PRO A 354 -22.39 26.42 -7.96
CA PRO A 354 -23.85 26.50 -7.97
C PRO A 354 -24.44 27.28 -9.16
N SER A 355 -23.65 27.67 -10.17
CA SER A 355 -24.04 28.72 -11.14
C SER A 355 -23.89 28.33 -12.61
N LEU A 356 -25.00 27.81 -13.14
CA LEU A 356 -25.31 27.38 -14.53
C LEU A 356 -24.87 28.29 -15.70
N TRP A 357 -24.24 29.45 -15.48
CA TRP A 357 -24.03 30.48 -16.52
C TRP A 357 -22.69 31.24 -16.47
N ASN A 358 -21.74 30.97 -15.56
CA ASN A 358 -20.46 31.73 -15.57
C ASN A 358 -19.25 31.10 -14.85
N GLY A 359 -19.24 29.79 -14.58
CA GLY A 359 -18.04 29.16 -14.03
C GLY A 359 -18.17 27.65 -13.90
N GLY A 360 -17.73 26.90 -14.91
CA GLY A 360 -17.69 25.45 -14.81
C GLY A 360 -16.60 24.94 -13.86
N GLY A 361 -16.57 23.63 -13.65
CA GLY A 361 -15.71 22.91 -12.74
C GLY A 361 -14.39 22.41 -13.34
N GLY A 362 -13.60 21.76 -12.47
CA GLY A 362 -12.42 20.99 -12.86
C GLY A 362 -12.77 19.54 -13.18
N ALA A 363 -11.88 18.85 -13.88
CA ALA A 363 -12.02 17.42 -14.18
C ALA A 363 -11.93 16.55 -12.91
N GLY A 364 -12.37 15.29 -12.98
CA GLY A 364 -12.04 14.31 -11.95
C GLY A 364 -10.52 14.10 -11.90
N ILE A 365 -9.94 13.70 -13.02
CA ILE A 365 -8.49 13.63 -13.25
C ILE A 365 -8.14 14.52 -14.45
N GLY A 366 -7.21 15.46 -14.27
CA GLY A 366 -6.70 16.34 -15.32
C GLY A 366 -6.83 17.83 -15.01
N GLY A 367 -7.42 18.58 -15.93
CA GLY A 367 -7.40 20.05 -15.91
C GLY A 367 -8.41 20.67 -14.92
N GLY A 368 -8.00 21.72 -14.23
CA GLY A 368 -8.96 22.57 -13.51
C GLY A 368 -9.81 23.41 -14.47
N ALA A 369 -10.84 24.09 -13.95
CA ALA A 369 -11.78 24.89 -14.74
C ALA A 369 -11.08 25.89 -15.65
N GLY A 370 -11.37 25.84 -16.95
CA GLY A 370 -10.70 26.67 -17.94
C GLY A 370 -9.28 26.21 -18.33
N ALA A 371 -8.85 25.00 -17.97
CA ALA A 371 -7.54 24.43 -18.34
C ALA A 371 -7.60 23.02 -18.99
N VAL A 372 -6.56 22.71 -19.78
CA VAL A 372 -6.43 21.45 -20.53
C VAL A 372 -6.03 20.27 -19.64
N GLY A 373 -6.40 19.06 -20.05
CA GLY A 373 -6.24 17.85 -19.23
C GLY A 373 -4.82 17.39 -18.92
N GLY A 374 -3.81 17.82 -19.70
CA GLY A 374 -2.41 17.39 -19.52
C GLY A 374 -2.11 16.05 -20.21
N THR A 375 -1.18 15.29 -19.63
CA THR A 375 -0.85 13.91 -20.01
C THR A 375 -1.31 12.99 -18.89
N ILE A 376 -2.16 12.02 -19.19
CA ILE A 376 -2.74 11.09 -18.22
C ILE A 376 -2.47 9.67 -18.70
N THR A 377 -1.83 8.86 -17.85
CA THR A 377 -1.56 7.44 -18.08
C THR A 377 -2.16 6.63 -16.94
N ILE A 378 -2.98 5.63 -17.27
CA ILE A 378 -3.51 4.66 -16.30
C ILE A 378 -3.03 3.28 -16.75
N SER A 379 -2.14 2.67 -15.98
CA SER A 379 -1.52 1.38 -16.29
C SER A 379 -2.36 0.22 -15.76
N ASN A 380 -2.86 0.30 -14.53
CA ASN A 380 -3.75 -0.68 -13.88
C ASN A 380 -4.65 0.01 -12.82
N GLY A 381 -5.12 -0.73 -11.81
CA GLY A 381 -5.89 -0.21 -10.67
C GLY A 381 -7.40 -0.07 -10.89
N ASN A 382 -8.09 0.35 -9.82
CA ASN A 382 -9.52 0.65 -9.80
C ASN A 382 -9.74 2.16 -9.70
N VAL A 383 -9.88 2.82 -10.85
CA VAL A 383 -9.92 4.28 -10.98
C VAL A 383 -11.35 4.76 -11.21
N THR A 384 -11.87 5.58 -10.30
CA THR A 384 -13.17 6.28 -10.43
C THR A 384 -12.96 7.78 -10.50
N ALA A 385 -13.31 8.40 -11.63
CA ALA A 385 -13.12 9.83 -11.87
C ALA A 385 -14.44 10.52 -12.24
N THR A 386 -14.84 11.52 -11.46
CA THR A 386 -16.08 12.29 -11.66
C THR A 386 -15.76 13.76 -11.90
N GLY A 387 -16.18 14.29 -13.04
CA GLY A 387 -16.01 15.69 -13.42
C GLY A 387 -16.93 16.63 -12.64
N GLY A 388 -16.43 17.84 -12.37
CA GLY A 388 -17.27 18.94 -11.93
C GLY A 388 -18.17 19.47 -13.07
N GLU A 389 -19.09 20.38 -12.74
CA GLU A 389 -19.99 21.08 -13.67
C GLU A 389 -19.32 21.39 -15.04
N SER A 390 -19.86 20.89 -16.16
CA SER A 390 -19.29 21.12 -17.50
C SER A 390 -17.85 20.60 -17.77
N ALA A 391 -17.26 19.77 -16.90
CA ALA A 391 -15.91 19.22 -17.03
C ALA A 391 -15.90 17.71 -17.23
N ALA A 392 -14.81 17.18 -17.80
CA ALA A 392 -14.68 15.75 -18.06
C ALA A 392 -14.48 14.93 -16.78
N GLY A 393 -14.84 13.64 -16.82
CA GLY A 393 -14.42 12.68 -15.79
C GLY A 393 -12.90 12.56 -15.76
N ILE A 394 -12.32 12.19 -16.90
CA ILE A 394 -10.87 12.19 -17.16
C ILE A 394 -10.58 13.11 -18.34
N GLY A 395 -9.70 14.09 -18.15
CA GLY A 395 -9.24 15.02 -19.18
C GLY A 395 -9.48 16.49 -18.85
N GLY A 396 -10.26 17.16 -19.70
CA GLY A 396 -10.37 18.61 -19.74
C GLY A 396 -11.25 19.20 -18.65
N GLY A 397 -10.79 20.30 -18.04
CA GLY A 397 -11.69 21.17 -17.27
C GLY A 397 -12.69 21.87 -18.19
N SER A 398 -13.70 22.51 -17.60
CA SER A 398 -14.75 23.21 -18.36
C SER A 398 -14.18 24.17 -19.43
N GLY A 399 -14.67 24.08 -20.66
CA GLY A 399 -14.23 24.92 -21.78
C GLY A 399 -12.91 24.50 -22.43
N LYS A 400 -12.34 23.32 -22.13
CA LYS A 400 -11.00 22.91 -22.59
C LYS A 400 -10.83 21.45 -22.99
N VAL A 401 -9.80 21.25 -23.81
CA VAL A 401 -9.44 20.01 -24.49
C VAL A 401 -8.92 18.95 -23.52
N GLY A 402 -9.26 17.69 -23.78
CA GLY A 402 -8.96 16.55 -22.92
C GLY A 402 -7.48 16.23 -22.65
N GLY A 403 -6.57 16.69 -23.52
CA GLY A 403 -5.13 16.42 -23.39
C GLY A 403 -4.72 15.14 -24.12
N THR A 404 -3.74 14.41 -23.55
CA THR A 404 -3.34 13.06 -24.00
C THR A 404 -3.69 12.08 -22.90
N ILE A 405 -4.53 11.09 -23.20
CA ILE A 405 -5.05 10.10 -22.25
C ILE A 405 -4.70 8.71 -22.78
N THR A 406 -3.98 7.92 -21.98
CA THR A 406 -3.64 6.52 -22.27
C THR A 406 -4.15 5.65 -21.14
N ILE A 407 -4.97 4.64 -21.44
CA ILE A 407 -5.40 3.60 -20.50
C ILE A 407 -4.86 2.28 -21.03
N SER A 408 -4.03 1.58 -20.26
CA SER A 408 -3.40 0.34 -20.69
C SER A 408 -4.06 -0.92 -20.11
N ASN A 409 -4.52 -0.87 -18.87
CA ASN A 409 -5.28 -1.94 -18.21
C ASN A 409 -6.11 -1.35 -17.06
N GLY A 410 -6.63 -2.21 -16.17
CA GLY A 410 -7.35 -1.83 -14.95
C GLY A 410 -8.85 -1.62 -15.16
N LYS A 411 -9.54 -1.21 -14.10
CA LYS A 411 -10.97 -0.89 -14.08
C LYS A 411 -11.14 0.62 -13.97
N VAL A 412 -11.46 1.27 -15.09
CA VAL A 412 -11.60 2.73 -15.16
C VAL A 412 -13.06 3.13 -15.33
N THR A 413 -13.62 3.85 -14.36
CA THR A 413 -14.97 4.44 -14.43
C THR A 413 -14.87 5.95 -14.46
N ALA A 414 -15.24 6.57 -15.58
CA ALA A 414 -15.14 8.01 -15.79
C ALA A 414 -16.53 8.62 -16.08
N THR A 415 -16.96 9.60 -15.30
CA THR A 415 -18.26 10.28 -15.45
C THR A 415 -18.06 11.78 -15.60
N GLY A 416 -18.52 12.36 -16.71
CA GLY A 416 -18.52 13.80 -16.93
C GLY A 416 -19.54 14.53 -16.05
N GLY A 417 -19.24 15.78 -15.69
CA GLY A 417 -20.25 16.69 -15.14
C GLY A 417 -21.19 17.22 -16.24
N GLU A 418 -22.16 18.08 -15.89
CA GLU A 418 -23.36 18.43 -16.67
C GLU A 418 -23.24 18.57 -18.21
N TYR A 419 -22.09 18.99 -18.76
CA TYR A 419 -21.84 19.07 -20.22
C TYR A 419 -20.46 18.54 -20.66
N GLY A 420 -19.76 17.81 -19.79
CA GLY A 420 -18.43 17.25 -20.06
C GLY A 420 -18.48 15.79 -20.54
N ALA A 421 -17.44 15.36 -21.24
CA ALA A 421 -17.29 13.96 -21.63
C ALA A 421 -17.01 13.04 -20.43
N GLY A 422 -17.27 11.75 -20.55
CA GLY A 422 -16.75 10.76 -19.59
C GLY A 422 -15.22 10.78 -19.60
N ILE A 423 -14.64 10.53 -20.76
CA ILE A 423 -13.20 10.66 -21.04
C ILE A 423 -13.02 11.63 -22.21
N GLY A 424 -12.26 12.71 -22.02
CA GLY A 424 -11.92 13.68 -23.05
C GLY A 424 -12.20 15.13 -22.67
N GLY A 425 -13.01 15.83 -23.47
CA GLY A 425 -13.20 17.28 -23.39
C GLY A 425 -14.18 17.73 -22.31
N GLY A 426 -13.93 18.92 -21.74
CA GLY A 426 -15.00 19.69 -21.10
C GLY A 426 -15.97 20.26 -22.13
N SER A 427 -17.05 20.90 -21.66
CA SER A 427 -18.04 21.57 -22.52
C SER A 427 -17.39 22.50 -23.56
N GLU A 428 -17.98 22.58 -24.75
CA GLU A 428 -17.50 23.35 -25.92
C GLU A 428 -16.08 22.97 -26.41
N ALA A 429 -15.54 21.82 -25.99
CA ALA A 429 -14.14 21.48 -26.25
C ALA A 429 -13.90 20.05 -26.74
N GLN A 430 -12.74 19.88 -27.38
CA GLN A 430 -12.38 18.66 -28.09
C GLN A 430 -11.88 17.54 -27.15
N GLY A 431 -12.08 16.29 -27.53
CA GLY A 431 -11.65 15.11 -26.75
C GLY A 431 -10.14 15.01 -26.49
N GLY A 432 -9.31 15.61 -27.34
CA GLY A 432 -7.85 15.45 -27.28
C GLY A 432 -7.38 14.19 -27.99
N LYS A 433 -6.29 13.58 -27.52
CA LYS A 433 -5.80 12.27 -27.97
C LYS A 433 -6.09 11.23 -26.90
N ILE A 434 -6.97 10.27 -27.20
CA ILE A 434 -7.40 9.21 -26.30
C ILE A 434 -6.93 7.88 -26.88
N THR A 435 -6.29 7.05 -26.06
CA THR A 435 -5.81 5.72 -26.44
C THR A 435 -6.17 4.72 -25.33
N ILE A 436 -6.94 3.70 -25.67
CA ILE A 436 -7.28 2.59 -24.76
C ILE A 436 -6.63 1.35 -25.35
N ASN A 437 -5.63 0.81 -24.64
CA ASN A 437 -4.88 -0.36 -25.10
C ASN A 437 -5.55 -1.67 -24.67
N SER A 438 -6.04 -1.74 -23.42
CA SER A 438 -6.83 -2.85 -22.85
C SER A 438 -7.55 -2.42 -21.56
N GLY A 439 -8.02 -3.37 -20.74
CA GLY A 439 -8.71 -3.15 -19.47
C GLY A 439 -10.24 -3.06 -19.57
N THR A 440 -10.90 -2.73 -18.45
CA THR A 440 -12.36 -2.48 -18.40
C THR A 440 -12.63 -0.99 -18.21
N VAL A 441 -13.07 -0.32 -19.27
CA VAL A 441 -13.33 1.13 -19.28
C VAL A 441 -14.82 1.40 -19.37
N THR A 442 -15.39 2.10 -18.39
CA THR A 442 -16.76 2.62 -18.41
C THR A 442 -16.74 4.14 -18.42
N ALA A 443 -17.13 4.76 -19.53
CA ALA A 443 -17.11 6.20 -19.72
C ALA A 443 -18.52 6.74 -19.97
N ARG A 444 -18.96 7.71 -19.16
CA ARG A 444 -20.31 8.29 -19.22
C ARG A 444 -20.24 9.81 -19.35
N GLY A 445 -20.76 10.36 -20.44
CA GLY A 445 -20.93 11.81 -20.60
C GLY A 445 -21.99 12.36 -19.64
N GLY A 446 -21.81 13.60 -19.19
CA GLY A 446 -22.94 14.40 -18.72
C GLY A 446 -23.83 14.82 -19.89
N ASP A 447 -24.99 15.43 -19.62
CA ASP A 447 -25.96 15.85 -20.65
C ASP A 447 -25.26 16.51 -21.86
N LEU A 448 -25.68 16.17 -23.08
CA LEU A 448 -25.06 16.61 -24.35
C LEU A 448 -23.59 16.18 -24.61
N GLY A 449 -22.82 15.73 -23.62
CA GLY A 449 -21.42 15.32 -23.74
C GLY A 449 -21.24 13.89 -24.24
N ALA A 450 -20.09 13.56 -24.84
CA ALA A 450 -19.80 12.21 -25.30
C ALA A 450 -19.44 11.25 -24.15
N GLY A 451 -19.60 9.94 -24.33
CA GLY A 451 -19.00 8.95 -23.43
C GLY A 451 -17.48 9.06 -23.46
N ILE A 452 -16.90 8.91 -24.66
CA ILE A 452 -15.48 9.12 -24.95
C ILE A 452 -15.35 10.11 -26.10
N GLY A 453 -14.67 11.24 -25.88
CA GLY A 453 -14.44 12.26 -26.89
C GLY A 453 -14.81 13.67 -26.44
N GLY A 454 -15.65 14.37 -27.23
CA GLY A 454 -15.95 15.79 -27.04
C GLY A 454 -16.98 16.09 -25.95
N GLY A 455 -16.88 17.29 -25.36
CA GLY A 455 -17.95 17.82 -24.50
C GLY A 455 -19.16 18.29 -25.32
N GLY A 456 -20.26 18.64 -24.63
CA GLY A 456 -21.46 19.18 -25.29
C GLY A 456 -21.21 20.53 -25.99
N PHE A 457 -22.17 20.98 -26.80
CA PHE A 457 -22.14 22.24 -27.54
C PHE A 457 -20.92 22.41 -28.48
N ALA A 458 -20.90 21.67 -29.58
CA ALA A 458 -19.85 21.64 -30.60
C ALA A 458 -18.47 21.14 -30.13
N GLY A 459 -18.39 20.36 -29.05
CA GLY A 459 -17.17 19.66 -28.67
C GLY A 459 -16.87 18.47 -29.60
N HIS A 460 -15.83 18.58 -30.41
CA HIS A 460 -15.45 17.54 -31.39
C HIS A 460 -14.70 16.35 -30.74
N GLY A 461 -14.84 15.13 -31.27
CA GLY A 461 -14.32 13.90 -30.63
C GLY A 461 -12.80 13.78 -30.48
N GLY A 462 -12.02 14.53 -31.26
CA GLY A 462 -10.55 14.52 -31.17
C GLY A 462 -9.93 13.36 -31.96
N THR A 463 -8.95 12.66 -31.38
CA THR A 463 -8.34 11.44 -31.92
C THR A 463 -8.49 10.32 -30.90
N ILE A 464 -9.31 9.32 -31.22
CA ILE A 464 -9.64 8.20 -30.35
C ILE A 464 -9.09 6.92 -30.98
N THR A 465 -8.36 6.14 -30.19
CA THR A 465 -7.88 4.81 -30.59
C THR A 465 -8.21 3.79 -29.51
N ILE A 466 -8.88 2.71 -29.88
CA ILE A 466 -9.13 1.55 -29.01
C ILE A 466 -8.44 0.36 -29.68
N THR A 467 -7.53 -0.32 -28.98
CA THR A 467 -6.84 -1.50 -29.54
C THR A 467 -7.29 -2.82 -28.94
N ASP A 468 -7.71 -2.84 -27.68
CA ASP A 468 -8.29 -4.01 -27.01
C ASP A 468 -9.08 -3.59 -25.74
N GLY A 469 -9.59 -4.57 -24.99
CA GLY A 469 -10.27 -4.40 -23.70
C GLY A 469 -11.79 -4.35 -23.80
N THR A 470 -12.48 -4.23 -22.67
CA THR A 470 -13.94 -4.05 -22.61
C THR A 470 -14.26 -2.57 -22.37
N VAL A 471 -14.79 -1.89 -23.40
CA VAL A 471 -15.05 -0.43 -23.36
C VAL A 471 -16.55 -0.17 -23.45
N THR A 472 -17.17 0.29 -22.38
CA THR A 472 -18.56 0.79 -22.37
C THR A 472 -18.56 2.32 -22.40
N ALA A 473 -19.05 2.91 -23.48
CA ALA A 473 -19.13 4.36 -23.67
C ALA A 473 -20.60 4.80 -23.81
N THR A 474 -21.05 5.70 -22.94
CA THR A 474 -22.43 6.21 -22.91
C THR A 474 -22.44 7.73 -23.05
N GLY A 475 -22.98 8.24 -24.15
CA GLY A 475 -23.22 9.66 -24.39
C GLY A 475 -24.36 10.19 -23.51
N GLY A 476 -24.27 11.47 -23.16
CA GLY A 476 -25.28 12.16 -22.38
C GLY A 476 -26.57 12.40 -23.17
N ASN A 477 -27.69 12.31 -22.46
CA ASN A 477 -28.99 12.65 -23.02
C ASN A 477 -29.07 14.15 -23.37
N GLY A 478 -29.91 14.48 -24.34
CA GLY A 478 -30.22 15.87 -24.69
C GLY A 478 -31.69 16.18 -24.53
N SER A 479 -32.00 17.41 -24.13
CA SER A 479 -33.37 17.93 -24.09
C SER A 479 -33.58 19.09 -25.05
N GLY A 480 -34.72 19.10 -25.75
CA GLY A 480 -35.06 20.16 -26.69
C GLY A 480 -34.32 20.07 -28.04
N ALA A 481 -33.70 21.18 -28.46
CA ALA A 481 -33.23 21.36 -29.84
C ALA A 481 -31.82 20.81 -30.13
N TYR A 482 -31.01 20.54 -29.10
CA TYR A 482 -29.58 20.27 -29.24
C TYR A 482 -29.23 18.77 -29.34
N GLY A 483 -30.15 17.86 -28.98
CA GLY A 483 -29.91 16.41 -29.01
C GLY A 483 -28.79 15.93 -28.08
N GLY A 484 -28.49 14.63 -28.07
CA GLY A 484 -27.49 14.06 -27.16
C GLY A 484 -26.05 14.11 -27.69
N GLY A 485 -25.10 13.71 -26.85
CA GLY A 485 -23.73 13.41 -27.28
C GLY A 485 -23.58 11.98 -27.81
N ALA A 486 -22.49 11.70 -28.51
CA ALA A 486 -22.19 10.36 -29.00
C ALA A 486 -21.73 9.42 -27.88
N GLY A 487 -21.85 8.10 -28.09
CA GLY A 487 -21.15 7.13 -27.23
C GLY A 487 -19.63 7.34 -27.34
N ILE A 488 -19.10 7.27 -28.57
CA ILE A 488 -17.70 7.56 -28.90
C ILE A 488 -17.66 8.61 -30.03
N GLY A 489 -17.01 9.75 -29.79
CA GLY A 489 -16.81 10.81 -30.77
C GLY A 489 -17.27 12.18 -30.27
N GLY A 490 -18.10 12.88 -31.04
CA GLY A 490 -18.52 14.26 -30.75
C GLY A 490 -19.58 14.34 -29.63
N GLY A 491 -19.54 15.42 -28.85
CA GLY A 491 -20.74 15.84 -28.11
C GLY A 491 -21.76 16.49 -29.05
N SER A 492 -22.92 16.86 -28.52
CA SER A 492 -23.99 17.59 -29.25
C SER A 492 -23.41 18.72 -30.14
N GLU A 493 -23.85 18.80 -31.40
CA GLU A 493 -23.35 19.69 -32.47
C GLU A 493 -21.86 19.53 -32.86
N GLY A 494 -21.12 18.60 -32.23
CA GLY A 494 -19.68 18.39 -32.44
C GLY A 494 -19.35 17.26 -33.42
N ASP A 495 -18.33 17.47 -34.25
CA ASP A 495 -17.88 16.46 -35.21
C ASP A 495 -17.20 15.27 -34.54
N SER A 496 -17.32 14.09 -35.16
CA SER A 496 -16.70 12.81 -34.71
C SER A 496 -15.19 12.86 -34.43
N GLY A 497 -14.43 13.64 -35.20
CA GLY A 497 -12.96 13.59 -35.17
C GLY A 497 -12.39 12.38 -35.92
N THR A 498 -11.30 11.80 -35.39
CA THR A 498 -10.68 10.58 -35.93
C THR A 498 -10.84 9.45 -34.93
N ILE A 499 -11.57 8.41 -35.31
CA ILE A 499 -11.88 7.25 -34.47
C ILE A 499 -11.32 6.00 -35.15
N LEU A 500 -10.47 5.26 -34.43
CA LEU A 500 -9.87 4.00 -34.89
C LEU A 500 -10.10 2.91 -33.84
N ILE A 501 -10.77 1.83 -34.22
CA ILE A 501 -10.95 0.65 -33.36
C ILE A 501 -10.26 -0.55 -34.02
N LYS A 502 -9.42 -1.26 -33.26
CA LYS A 502 -8.60 -2.40 -33.74
C LYS A 502 -8.89 -3.76 -33.09
N GLY A 503 -9.50 -3.77 -31.92
CA GLY A 503 -9.72 -4.96 -31.09
C GLY A 503 -10.60 -4.62 -29.87
N GLY A 504 -10.85 -5.60 -29.01
CA GLY A 504 -11.63 -5.45 -27.77
C GLY A 504 -13.15 -5.47 -27.94
N LYS A 505 -13.91 -5.59 -26.84
CA LYS A 505 -15.39 -5.55 -26.79
C LYS A 505 -15.86 -4.12 -26.48
N VAL A 506 -16.30 -3.37 -27.50
CA VAL A 506 -16.74 -1.98 -27.40
C VAL A 506 -18.27 -1.89 -27.42
N PHE A 507 -18.87 -1.41 -26.33
CA PHE A 507 -20.30 -1.10 -26.22
C PHE A 507 -20.48 0.41 -26.28
N SER A 508 -21.17 0.91 -27.29
CA SER A 508 -21.38 2.35 -27.49
C SER A 508 -22.86 2.69 -27.56
N VAL A 509 -23.27 3.68 -26.76
CA VAL A 509 -24.66 4.12 -26.60
C VAL A 509 -24.71 5.65 -26.61
N GLY A 510 -25.40 6.27 -27.56
CA GLY A 510 -25.52 7.73 -27.61
C GLY A 510 -26.77 8.21 -28.35
N SER A 511 -26.78 9.51 -28.71
CA SER A 511 -27.69 10.01 -29.75
C SER A 511 -27.27 9.53 -31.15
N GLU A 512 -25.95 9.39 -31.31
CA GLU A 512 -25.24 8.59 -32.29
C GLU A 512 -24.32 7.67 -31.48
N ASP A 513 -24.22 6.39 -31.77
CA ASP A 513 -23.42 5.52 -30.92
C ASP A 513 -21.92 5.73 -31.16
N ILE A 514 -21.48 5.82 -32.41
CA ILE A 514 -20.11 6.20 -32.78
C ILE A 514 -20.18 7.20 -33.93
N GLY A 515 -19.62 8.40 -33.74
CA GLY A 515 -19.68 9.46 -34.75
C GLY A 515 -19.74 10.87 -34.15
N HIS A 516 -20.40 11.77 -34.87
CA HIS A 516 -20.74 13.11 -34.39
C HIS A 516 -21.82 13.08 -33.30
N GLY A 517 -21.91 14.10 -32.44
CA GLY A 517 -23.13 14.29 -31.65
C GLY A 517 -24.20 15.00 -32.48
N THR A 518 -25.45 15.05 -31.98
CA THR A 518 -26.60 15.51 -32.79
C THR A 518 -26.34 16.87 -33.45
N GLY A 519 -26.29 16.91 -34.78
CA GLY A 519 -26.10 18.14 -35.57
C GLY A 519 -24.67 18.41 -36.06
N GLY A 520 -23.66 17.65 -35.63
CA GLY A 520 -22.28 17.72 -36.15
C GLY A 520 -22.08 16.95 -37.48
N HIS A 521 -20.82 16.68 -37.83
CA HIS A 521 -20.45 15.92 -39.04
C HIS A 521 -19.46 14.77 -38.79
N ASP A 522 -19.55 13.73 -39.62
CA ASP A 522 -18.58 12.63 -39.63
C ASP A 522 -17.33 12.99 -40.44
N ASN A 523 -16.16 12.77 -39.84
CA ASN A 523 -14.85 13.11 -40.38
C ASN A 523 -14.11 11.84 -40.84
N SER A 524 -13.67 11.00 -39.90
CA SER A 524 -12.99 9.74 -40.21
C SER A 524 -13.21 8.70 -39.12
N PHE A 525 -13.92 7.62 -39.46
CA PHE A 525 -14.03 6.40 -38.65
C PHE A 525 -13.36 5.25 -39.41
N SER A 526 -12.62 4.41 -38.71
CA SER A 526 -12.02 3.20 -39.23
C SER A 526 -12.12 2.06 -38.22
N LEU A 527 -12.67 0.94 -38.68
CA LEU A 527 -12.67 -0.34 -37.99
C LEU A 527 -11.64 -1.25 -38.68
N SER A 528 -10.86 -1.98 -37.89
CA SER A 528 -9.81 -2.89 -38.37
C SER A 528 -9.55 -3.97 -37.32
N GLY A 529 -8.77 -5.00 -37.66
CA GLY A 529 -8.48 -6.12 -36.76
C GLY A 529 -9.75 -6.83 -36.27
N ASP A 530 -9.69 -7.38 -35.07
CA ASP A 530 -10.68 -8.34 -34.54
C ASP A 530 -11.66 -7.67 -33.55
N ALA A 531 -11.87 -6.37 -33.72
CA ALA A 531 -12.70 -5.54 -32.84
C ALA A 531 -14.15 -6.02 -32.71
N LEU A 532 -14.59 -6.26 -31.47
CA LEU A 532 -15.96 -6.30 -30.96
C LEU A 532 -16.62 -4.90 -30.91
N VAL A 533 -17.73 -4.60 -31.60
CA VAL A 533 -18.43 -3.29 -31.50
C VAL A 533 -19.96 -3.41 -31.52
N PHE A 534 -20.60 -2.89 -30.47
CA PHE A 534 -22.05 -2.96 -30.22
C PHE A 534 -22.67 -1.56 -30.13
N LEU A 535 -23.74 -1.33 -30.89
CA LEU A 535 -24.44 -0.04 -31.06
C LEU A 535 -25.93 -0.17 -30.62
N ALA A 536 -26.44 0.72 -29.77
CA ALA A 536 -27.81 0.66 -29.25
C ALA A 536 -28.88 1.41 -30.08
N HIS A 537 -28.50 2.46 -30.81
CA HIS A 537 -29.37 3.28 -31.65
C HIS A 537 -28.80 3.37 -33.07
N ASP A 538 -29.44 2.66 -34.01
CA ASP A 538 -29.08 2.65 -35.42
C ASP A 538 -29.31 4.03 -36.08
N SER A 539 -28.28 4.86 -36.01
CA SER A 539 -28.16 6.13 -36.72
C SER A 539 -26.77 6.30 -37.37
N CYS A 540 -25.96 5.24 -37.42
CA CYS A 540 -24.72 5.20 -38.22
C CYS A 540 -25.03 5.33 -39.72
N THR A 541 -25.16 6.57 -40.21
CA THR A 541 -25.85 6.90 -41.46
C THR A 541 -25.05 6.68 -42.75
N THR A 542 -24.18 5.65 -42.82
CA THR A 542 -23.94 4.72 -43.96
C THR A 542 -22.54 4.09 -43.95
N PRO A 543 -22.40 2.82 -44.38
CA PRO A 543 -21.14 2.26 -44.87
C PRO A 543 -21.10 2.25 -46.42
N ASP A 544 -20.28 3.11 -47.04
CA ASP A 544 -19.64 2.79 -48.33
C ASP A 544 -18.36 3.60 -48.58
N THR A 545 -17.56 3.10 -49.51
CA THR A 545 -16.11 3.27 -49.67
C THR A 545 -15.66 4.54 -50.39
N GLU A 546 -16.53 5.23 -51.14
CA GLU A 546 -16.22 6.52 -51.77
C GLU A 546 -17.46 7.45 -51.79
N THR A 547 -17.40 8.56 -51.04
CA THR A 547 -18.34 9.72 -51.04
C THR A 547 -19.79 9.49 -50.55
N HIS A 548 -20.12 10.10 -49.39
CA HIS A 548 -21.40 10.12 -48.65
C HIS A 548 -22.73 10.03 -49.45
N THR A 549 -23.74 9.24 -48.99
CA THR A 549 -25.19 9.61 -48.98
C THR A 549 -26.15 8.57 -48.30
N HIS A 550 -27.17 9.06 -47.57
CA HIS A 550 -28.25 8.34 -46.81
C HIS A 550 -29.17 7.33 -47.56
N PHE A 551 -29.84 6.40 -46.83
CA PHE A 551 -31.33 6.25 -46.69
C PHE A 551 -31.75 5.04 -45.77
N PRO A 552 -33.04 4.78 -45.39
CA PRO A 552 -33.39 4.36 -44.02
C PRO A 552 -34.11 2.99 -43.85
N LYS A 553 -34.25 2.53 -42.58
CA LYS A 553 -35.51 2.08 -41.90
C LYS A 553 -35.49 0.72 -41.15
N SER A 554 -35.57 0.81 -39.83
CA SER A 554 -36.09 -0.18 -38.84
C SER A 554 -35.43 -1.56 -38.70
N GLY A 555 -34.44 -1.63 -37.80
CA GLY A 555 -33.92 -2.84 -37.15
C GLY A 555 -32.50 -2.58 -36.60
N PRO A 556 -32.11 -3.07 -35.41
CA PRO A 556 -30.74 -2.88 -34.91
C PRO A 556 -29.74 -3.71 -35.73
N LEU A 557 -28.53 -3.17 -35.92
CA LEU A 557 -27.49 -3.67 -36.83
C LEU A 557 -26.11 -3.63 -36.16
N TYR A 558 -25.33 -4.70 -36.33
CA TYR A 558 -24.02 -4.92 -35.70
C TYR A 558 -23.10 -5.68 -36.69
N GLY A 559 -21.77 -5.49 -36.69
CA GLY A 559 -20.90 -6.29 -37.57
C GLY A 559 -19.39 -5.98 -37.61
N PHE A 560 -18.60 -6.99 -38.01
CA PHE A 560 -17.12 -7.03 -38.08
C PHE A 560 -16.64 -7.66 -39.40
N SER A 561 -15.32 -7.65 -39.63
CA SER A 561 -14.68 -8.22 -40.83
C SER A 561 -13.35 -8.88 -40.50
N LEU A 562 -13.25 -10.20 -40.72
CA LEU A 562 -11.99 -10.97 -40.68
C LEU A 562 -11.29 -11.00 -42.08
N PRO A 563 -10.00 -11.39 -42.16
CA PRO A 563 -9.22 -11.28 -43.40
C PRO A 563 -9.68 -12.19 -44.55
N GLY A 564 -9.82 -11.62 -45.75
CA GLY A 564 -9.89 -12.40 -47.01
C GLY A 564 -10.94 -11.98 -48.04
N TRP A 565 -11.82 -11.02 -47.74
CA TRP A 565 -12.96 -10.68 -48.59
C TRP A 565 -12.77 -9.40 -49.41
N SER A 566 -12.98 -9.51 -50.72
CA SER A 566 -13.09 -8.39 -51.65
C SER A 566 -14.56 -8.14 -52.02
N ASP A 567 -15.01 -6.91 -51.87
CA ASP A 567 -16.25 -6.31 -52.41
C ASP A 567 -17.61 -6.94 -51.98
N ALA A 568 -18.50 -6.08 -51.49
CA ALA A 568 -19.89 -6.30 -51.04
C ALA A 568 -20.08 -6.97 -49.65
N GLY A 569 -20.26 -6.12 -48.63
CA GLY A 569 -20.68 -6.53 -47.29
C GLY A 569 -22.14 -7.02 -47.23
N ILE A 570 -22.39 -8.02 -46.39
CA ILE A 570 -23.72 -8.58 -46.11
C ILE A 570 -23.94 -8.54 -44.59
N TYR A 571 -25.10 -8.04 -44.18
CA TYR A 571 -25.49 -7.83 -42.79
C TYR A 571 -26.02 -9.12 -42.13
N ALA A 572 -25.75 -9.31 -40.83
CA ALA A 572 -26.26 -10.42 -40.03
C ALA A 572 -27.03 -9.91 -38.81
N LEU A 573 -27.91 -10.77 -38.26
CA LEU A 573 -28.65 -10.51 -37.02
C LEU A 573 -27.76 -10.85 -35.82
N ALA A 574 -27.83 -10.05 -34.76
CA ALA A 574 -27.27 -10.39 -33.47
C ALA A 574 -28.32 -11.10 -32.60
N TYR A 575 -27.84 -11.99 -31.74
CA TYR A 575 -28.67 -12.90 -30.96
C TYR A 575 -28.40 -12.75 -29.47
N THR A 576 -29.43 -12.89 -28.66
CA THR A 576 -29.37 -12.71 -27.21
C THR A 576 -28.84 -13.98 -26.55
N LEU A 577 -27.79 -13.86 -25.74
CA LEU A 577 -27.29 -14.97 -24.91
C LEU A 577 -27.76 -14.73 -23.47
N THR A 578 -28.67 -15.58 -23.00
CA THR A 578 -29.26 -15.47 -21.66
C THR A 578 -28.73 -16.59 -20.77
N TYR A 579 -28.15 -16.22 -19.63
CA TYR A 579 -27.66 -17.15 -18.62
C TYR A 579 -28.62 -17.23 -17.44
N TYR A 580 -28.99 -18.44 -17.06
CA TYR A 580 -29.79 -18.75 -15.87
C TYR A 580 -28.94 -19.49 -14.85
N ASP A 581 -29.01 -19.04 -13.59
CA ASP A 581 -28.32 -19.67 -12.47
C ASP A 581 -28.86 -21.08 -12.15
N ASN A 582 -30.10 -21.39 -12.54
CA ASN A 582 -30.75 -22.68 -12.33
C ASN A 582 -30.91 -23.08 -10.83
N VAL A 583 -30.93 -22.11 -9.91
CA VAL A 583 -30.94 -22.35 -8.42
C VAL A 583 -32.29 -22.06 -7.74
N GLY A 584 -33.37 -21.91 -8.51
CA GLY A 584 -34.67 -21.47 -7.99
C GLY A 584 -35.30 -20.44 -8.90
N SER A 585 -36.29 -19.68 -8.42
CA SER A 585 -37.15 -18.87 -9.29
C SER A 585 -36.46 -17.69 -9.99
N ASP A 586 -35.92 -17.98 -11.17
CA ASP A 586 -35.54 -17.09 -12.28
C ASP A 586 -34.63 -15.90 -11.93
N SER A 587 -33.43 -16.16 -11.38
CA SER A 587 -32.31 -15.22 -11.58
C SER A 587 -31.80 -15.39 -13.02
N LYS A 588 -31.67 -14.28 -13.74
CA LYS A 588 -31.04 -14.25 -15.07
C LYS A 588 -30.01 -13.14 -15.18
N ILE A 589 -28.92 -13.42 -15.87
CA ILE A 589 -28.06 -12.37 -16.45
C ILE A 589 -28.32 -12.36 -17.96
N GLU A 590 -28.75 -11.21 -18.45
CA GLU A 590 -29.01 -10.95 -19.86
C GLU A 590 -27.76 -10.24 -20.42
N ASN A 591 -26.88 -11.00 -21.08
CA ASN A 591 -25.69 -10.44 -21.71
C ASN A 591 -26.00 -9.94 -23.13
N VAL A 592 -25.26 -8.91 -23.52
CA VAL A 592 -25.49 -8.08 -24.71
C VAL A 592 -25.44 -8.93 -26.01
N PRO A 593 -26.20 -8.60 -27.07
CA PRO A 593 -26.19 -9.27 -28.38
C PRO A 593 -24.84 -9.83 -28.83
N GLN A 594 -24.83 -11.10 -29.23
CA GLN A 594 -23.68 -11.83 -29.76
C GLN A 594 -23.81 -12.04 -31.29
N VAL A 595 -22.68 -12.12 -31.99
CA VAL A 595 -22.61 -12.42 -33.43
C VAL A 595 -21.47 -13.39 -33.70
N GLY A 596 -21.75 -14.55 -34.29
CA GLY A 596 -20.72 -15.55 -34.56
C GLY A 596 -20.35 -16.35 -33.30
N THR A 597 -19.06 -16.51 -33.02
CA THR A 597 -18.57 -17.26 -31.85
C THR A 597 -18.59 -16.40 -30.59
N ALA A 598 -19.33 -16.84 -29.57
CA ALA A 598 -19.28 -16.30 -28.22
C ALA A 598 -18.50 -17.25 -27.31
N THR A 599 -17.53 -16.71 -26.56
CA THR A 599 -16.89 -17.39 -25.43
C THR A 599 -17.88 -17.42 -24.27
N LEU A 600 -18.13 -18.60 -23.70
CA LEU A 600 -19.06 -18.74 -22.58
C LEU A 600 -18.45 -18.22 -21.27
N GLU A 601 -19.25 -17.46 -20.53
CA GLU A 601 -18.85 -16.88 -19.24
C GLU A 601 -18.42 -17.97 -18.26
N ASP A 602 -17.44 -17.64 -17.42
CA ASP A 602 -17.08 -18.45 -16.26
C ASP A 602 -18.16 -18.35 -15.16
N SER A 603 -18.17 -19.36 -14.29
CA SER A 603 -18.96 -19.45 -13.07
C SER A 603 -18.88 -18.26 -12.12
N SER A 604 -17.80 -17.43 -12.15
CA SER A 604 -17.62 -16.29 -11.25
C SER A 604 -18.70 -15.18 -11.32
N VAL A 605 -19.63 -15.22 -12.28
CA VAL A 605 -20.84 -14.37 -12.31
C VAL A 605 -22.06 -14.94 -11.58
N PHE A 606 -22.01 -16.19 -11.10
CA PHE A 606 -23.14 -16.90 -10.48
C PHE A 606 -22.75 -17.74 -9.26
N GLU A 607 -23.53 -17.65 -8.19
CA GLU A 607 -23.33 -18.43 -6.97
C GLU A 607 -24.47 -19.44 -6.76
N ASN A 608 -24.13 -20.74 -6.69
CA ASN A 608 -25.03 -21.78 -6.16
C ASN A 608 -24.37 -22.42 -4.93
N PRO A 609 -24.72 -21.97 -3.71
CA PRO A 609 -24.15 -22.50 -2.48
C PRO A 609 -24.28 -24.03 -2.39
N GLY A 610 -23.17 -24.71 -2.09
CA GLY A 610 -23.11 -26.17 -1.96
C GLY A 610 -22.96 -26.94 -3.26
N TYR A 611 -22.74 -26.26 -4.40
CA TYR A 611 -22.49 -26.89 -5.68
C TYR A 611 -21.36 -26.20 -6.45
N THR A 612 -20.47 -26.99 -7.05
CA THR A 612 -19.49 -26.49 -8.02
C THR A 612 -20.13 -26.43 -9.41
N PHE A 613 -19.91 -25.33 -10.13
CA PHE A 613 -20.34 -25.21 -11.52
C PHE A 613 -19.70 -26.32 -12.37
N LYS A 614 -20.51 -27.09 -13.09
CA LYS A 614 -20.06 -28.22 -13.94
C LYS A 614 -19.84 -27.73 -15.37
N GLU A 615 -20.89 -27.16 -15.94
CA GLU A 615 -20.99 -26.79 -17.36
C GLU A 615 -22.27 -25.97 -17.59
N TRP A 616 -22.32 -25.24 -18.71
CA TRP A 616 -23.54 -24.66 -19.24
C TRP A 616 -24.32 -25.72 -20.02
N ASN A 617 -25.65 -25.74 -19.94
CA ASN A 617 -26.49 -26.63 -20.75
C ASN A 617 -27.69 -25.87 -21.35
N THR A 618 -28.12 -26.23 -22.56
CA THR A 618 -29.28 -25.60 -23.22
C THR A 618 -30.62 -25.90 -22.55
N GLU A 619 -30.69 -26.90 -21.67
CA GLU A 619 -31.89 -27.27 -20.90
C GLU A 619 -31.56 -27.35 -19.41
N ALA A 620 -32.50 -26.91 -18.56
CA ALA A 620 -32.31 -26.79 -17.12
C ALA A 620 -32.12 -28.14 -16.37
N ASP A 621 -32.44 -29.27 -17.00
CA ASP A 621 -32.44 -30.61 -16.40
C ASP A 621 -31.26 -31.50 -16.85
N ASP A 622 -30.19 -30.89 -17.38
CA ASP A 622 -28.99 -31.55 -17.94
C ASP A 622 -29.29 -32.45 -19.17
N SER A 623 -30.46 -32.31 -19.80
CA SER A 623 -30.86 -33.13 -20.96
C SER A 623 -30.53 -32.52 -22.34
N GLY A 624 -30.10 -31.25 -22.36
CA GLY A 624 -29.76 -30.50 -23.56
C GLY A 624 -28.31 -30.67 -24.00
N THR A 625 -27.77 -29.66 -24.69
CA THR A 625 -26.36 -29.67 -25.14
C THR A 625 -25.49 -28.99 -24.09
N SER A 626 -24.50 -29.72 -23.58
CA SER A 626 -23.50 -29.23 -22.63
C SER A 626 -22.39 -28.44 -23.32
N TYR A 627 -21.88 -27.41 -22.64
CA TYR A 627 -20.73 -26.59 -23.01
C TYR A 627 -19.91 -26.24 -21.76
N ALA A 628 -18.59 -26.36 -21.82
CA ALA A 628 -17.70 -25.97 -20.72
C ALA A 628 -17.65 -24.43 -20.57
N PRO A 629 -17.35 -23.89 -19.36
CA PRO A 629 -17.01 -22.48 -19.23
C PRO A 629 -15.75 -22.18 -20.04
N GLY A 630 -15.73 -21.04 -20.75
CA GLY A 630 -14.68 -20.71 -21.71
C GLY A 630 -14.83 -21.34 -23.11
N ASP A 631 -15.81 -22.22 -23.35
CA ASP A 631 -16.06 -22.75 -24.70
C ASP A 631 -16.43 -21.62 -25.68
N ASN A 632 -15.87 -21.68 -26.89
CA ASN A 632 -16.23 -20.78 -27.98
C ASN A 632 -17.34 -21.41 -28.84
N ILE A 633 -18.58 -20.97 -28.65
CA ILE A 633 -19.75 -21.55 -29.32
C ILE A 633 -20.31 -20.61 -30.40
N THR A 634 -20.69 -21.15 -31.56
CA THR A 634 -21.30 -20.34 -32.64
C THR A 634 -22.77 -20.06 -32.32
N ILE A 635 -23.08 -18.81 -31.97
CA ILE A 635 -24.44 -18.33 -31.76
C ILE A 635 -25.07 -17.99 -33.12
N SER A 636 -26.11 -18.73 -33.49
CA SER A 636 -26.87 -18.54 -34.74
C SER A 636 -28.37 -18.34 -34.55
N ASP A 637 -28.85 -18.28 -33.31
CA ASP A 637 -30.21 -17.94 -32.86
C ASP A 637 -30.13 -17.46 -31.39
N ASP A 638 -31.18 -16.83 -30.85
CA ASP A 638 -31.25 -16.48 -29.42
C ASP A 638 -31.04 -17.75 -28.58
N LEU A 639 -30.06 -17.74 -27.66
CA LEU A 639 -29.65 -18.92 -26.90
C LEU A 639 -29.85 -18.70 -25.41
N THR A 640 -30.49 -19.66 -24.76
CA THR A 640 -30.60 -19.73 -23.30
C THR A 640 -29.70 -20.84 -22.80
N LEU A 641 -28.88 -20.55 -21.79
CA LEU A 641 -28.03 -21.49 -21.10
C LEU A 641 -28.39 -21.51 -19.62
N TYR A 642 -28.50 -22.72 -19.08
CA TYR A 642 -28.74 -23.00 -17.67
C TYR A 642 -27.45 -23.55 -17.07
N ALA A 643 -27.06 -23.03 -15.92
CA ALA A 643 -25.95 -23.59 -15.19
C ALA A 643 -26.30 -25.00 -14.72
N ILE A 644 -25.44 -25.98 -15.03
CA ILE A 644 -25.50 -27.30 -14.44
C ILE A 644 -24.48 -27.36 -13.33
N TRP A 645 -24.92 -27.90 -12.21
CA TRP A 645 -24.23 -27.84 -10.93
C TRP A 645 -23.95 -29.25 -10.45
N THR A 646 -22.68 -29.55 -10.18
CA THR A 646 -22.30 -30.77 -9.47
C THR A 646 -22.37 -30.48 -7.98
N LEU A 647 -23.09 -31.32 -7.21
CA LEU A 647 -23.14 -31.21 -5.76
C LEU A 647 -21.71 -31.23 -5.22
N GLU A 648 -21.34 -30.20 -4.47
CA GLU A 648 -20.01 -30.08 -3.90
C GLU A 648 -19.77 -31.25 -2.95
N THR A 649 -18.59 -31.86 -3.03
CA THR A 649 -18.25 -33.00 -2.17
C THR A 649 -18.23 -32.59 -0.71
N ALA A 650 -18.49 -33.56 0.18
CA ALA A 650 -18.58 -33.32 1.62
C ALA A 650 -17.40 -32.49 2.15
N ALA A 651 -17.70 -31.48 2.98
CA ALA A 651 -16.68 -30.66 3.63
C ALA A 651 -15.62 -31.54 4.31
N MET A 652 -14.37 -31.13 4.21
CA MET A 652 -13.23 -31.78 4.85
C MET A 652 -12.54 -30.80 5.78
N VAL A 653 -11.78 -31.33 6.74
CA VAL A 653 -10.84 -30.51 7.52
C VAL A 653 -9.61 -30.26 6.65
N ASP A 654 -9.36 -28.99 6.39
CA ASP A 654 -8.28 -28.45 5.54
C ASP A 654 -6.98 -28.37 6.35
N SER A 655 -7.08 -27.78 7.55
CA SER A 655 -5.99 -27.76 8.53
C SER A 655 -6.52 -27.75 9.96
N ILE A 656 -5.70 -28.27 10.87
CA ILE A 656 -5.92 -28.20 12.31
C ILE A 656 -4.67 -27.58 12.89
N SER A 657 -4.80 -26.40 13.50
CA SER A 657 -3.71 -25.77 14.23
C SER A 657 -4.06 -25.78 15.71
N PRO A 658 -3.21 -26.34 16.59
CA PRO A 658 -1.99 -27.11 16.33
C PRO A 658 -2.30 -28.57 15.99
N ALA A 659 -1.47 -29.16 15.12
CA ALA A 659 -1.45 -30.58 14.83
C ALA A 659 0.00 -31.07 14.79
N ASN A 660 0.26 -32.20 15.44
CA ASN A 660 1.57 -32.86 15.57
C ASN A 660 2.67 -31.97 16.19
N SER A 661 2.30 -30.86 16.82
CA SER A 661 3.18 -29.95 17.53
C SER A 661 2.86 -29.90 19.03
N ASP A 662 3.76 -29.32 19.79
CA ASP A 662 3.51 -28.93 21.17
C ASP A 662 2.75 -27.59 21.21
N ALA A 663 1.76 -27.50 22.11
CA ALA A 663 0.78 -26.41 22.14
C ALA A 663 0.69 -25.76 23.53
N PRO A 664 0.70 -24.42 23.63
CA PRO A 664 0.52 -23.73 24.91
C PRO A 664 -0.90 -23.90 25.47
N LEU A 665 -1.09 -23.63 26.76
CA LEU A 665 -2.42 -23.66 27.41
C LEU A 665 -3.24 -22.36 27.22
N ASP A 666 -2.67 -21.34 26.58
CA ASP A 666 -3.40 -20.16 26.10
C ASP A 666 -3.55 -20.18 24.57
N GLY A 667 -4.54 -19.45 24.06
CA GLY A 667 -4.99 -19.57 22.66
C GLY A 667 -6.08 -20.63 22.47
N ASN A 668 -6.17 -21.15 21.24
CA ASN A 668 -7.26 -22.01 20.79
C ASN A 668 -6.77 -23.12 19.85
N VAL A 669 -7.49 -24.25 19.82
CA VAL A 669 -7.54 -25.12 18.63
C VAL A 669 -8.32 -24.36 17.56
N VAL A 670 -7.73 -24.22 16.38
CA VAL A 670 -8.37 -23.69 15.17
C VAL A 670 -8.52 -24.84 14.18
N ILE A 671 -9.76 -25.15 13.81
CA ILE A 671 -10.07 -26.11 12.76
C ILE A 671 -10.50 -25.30 11.54
N THR A 672 -9.70 -25.33 10.47
CA THR A 672 -10.04 -24.74 9.19
C THR A 672 -10.67 -25.82 8.32
N PHE A 673 -11.85 -25.55 7.78
CA PHE A 673 -12.51 -26.42 6.81
C PHE A 673 -12.22 -25.95 5.39
N ASN A 674 -12.33 -26.85 4.41
CA ASN A 674 -12.00 -26.56 3.02
C ASN A 674 -13.09 -25.73 2.29
N ASN A 675 -14.15 -25.33 2.99
CA ASN A 675 -15.36 -24.74 2.43
C ASN A 675 -15.84 -23.55 3.27
N ASP A 676 -16.11 -22.42 2.62
CA ASP A 676 -16.47 -21.14 3.23
C ASP A 676 -17.90 -21.09 3.82
N ASN A 677 -18.76 -22.05 3.47
CA ASN A 677 -20.18 -22.11 3.83
C ASN A 677 -20.50 -23.29 4.78
N MET A 678 -20.05 -23.20 6.03
CA MET A 678 -20.36 -24.20 7.07
C MET A 678 -21.70 -23.92 7.78
N ASP A 679 -22.51 -24.94 8.07
CA ASP A 679 -23.81 -24.76 8.75
C ASP A 679 -23.63 -24.45 10.23
N THR A 680 -23.62 -23.15 10.53
CA THR A 680 -23.54 -22.61 11.91
C THR A 680 -24.66 -23.07 12.83
N THR A 681 -25.76 -23.65 12.32
CA THR A 681 -26.89 -24.17 13.11
C THR A 681 -26.76 -25.65 13.48
N VAL A 682 -25.91 -26.41 12.78
CA VAL A 682 -25.63 -27.81 13.11
C VAL A 682 -24.34 -27.92 13.92
N THR A 683 -24.49 -28.35 15.17
CA THR A 683 -23.36 -28.69 16.03
C THR A 683 -22.85 -30.10 15.69
N GLY A 684 -21.69 -30.16 15.04
CA GLY A 684 -20.90 -31.39 15.01
C GLY A 684 -20.28 -31.71 16.37
N THR A 685 -19.56 -32.81 16.44
CA THR A 685 -18.87 -33.26 17.65
C THR A 685 -17.37 -33.09 17.48
N VAL A 686 -16.77 -32.27 18.36
CA VAL A 686 -15.33 -32.32 18.63
C VAL A 686 -15.13 -32.98 19.99
N THR A 687 -14.30 -34.03 20.05
CA THR A 687 -13.92 -34.64 21.32
C THR A 687 -12.41 -34.57 21.52
N ILE A 688 -11.99 -34.48 22.77
CA ILE A 688 -10.59 -34.56 23.18
C ILE A 688 -10.40 -35.82 24.03
N ASN A 689 -9.54 -36.73 23.57
CA ASN A 689 -9.38 -38.08 24.13
C ASN A 689 -10.74 -38.78 24.37
N GLY A 690 -11.68 -38.66 23.42
CA GLY A 690 -13.04 -39.21 23.51
C GLY A 690 -14.04 -38.44 24.40
N THR A 691 -13.66 -37.32 25.00
CA THR A 691 -14.55 -36.47 25.83
C THR A 691 -15.02 -35.25 25.02
N PRO A 692 -16.33 -35.00 24.85
CA PRO A 692 -16.82 -33.86 24.07
C PRO A 692 -16.38 -32.51 24.63
N LEU A 693 -15.85 -31.65 23.75
CA LEU A 693 -15.58 -30.24 24.04
C LEU A 693 -16.83 -29.39 23.73
N SER A 694 -17.02 -28.30 24.47
CA SER A 694 -18.21 -27.43 24.35
C SER A 694 -17.84 -25.96 24.30
N GLY A 695 -18.51 -25.20 23.42
CA GLY A 695 -18.43 -23.73 23.40
C GLY A 695 -17.52 -23.13 22.32
N GLY A 696 -17.12 -23.89 21.30
CA GLY A 696 -16.39 -23.34 20.16
C GLY A 696 -17.26 -22.41 19.31
N VAL A 697 -16.61 -21.46 18.65
CA VAL A 697 -17.22 -20.37 17.87
C VAL A 697 -16.68 -20.32 16.45
N TRP A 698 -17.54 -19.94 15.51
CA TRP A 698 -17.12 -19.54 14.16
C TRP A 698 -16.53 -18.13 14.20
N SER A 699 -15.45 -17.88 13.47
CA SER A 699 -14.99 -16.51 13.22
C SER A 699 -15.91 -15.81 12.20
N ASN A 700 -15.81 -14.49 12.07
CA ASN A 700 -16.81 -13.68 11.38
C ASN A 700 -16.79 -13.89 9.85
N GLY A 701 -17.65 -14.78 9.35
CA GLY A 701 -17.84 -15.06 7.91
C GLY A 701 -16.82 -16.04 7.33
N SER A 702 -16.51 -17.14 8.03
CA SER A 702 -15.28 -17.92 7.76
C SER A 702 -15.41 -19.44 7.91
N ARG A 703 -14.53 -20.12 7.15
CA ARG A 703 -14.10 -21.53 7.20
C ARG A 703 -13.61 -22.04 8.56
N THR A 704 -13.37 -21.18 9.55
CA THR A 704 -12.65 -21.55 10.79
C THR A 704 -13.56 -21.73 12.02
N TYR A 705 -13.45 -22.87 12.71
CA TYR A 705 -14.07 -23.13 14.00
C TYR A 705 -13.03 -23.19 15.12
N THR A 706 -13.23 -22.38 16.17
CA THR A 706 -12.21 -22.07 17.18
C THR A 706 -12.63 -22.52 18.57
N ILE A 707 -11.75 -23.21 19.31
CA ILE A 707 -12.04 -23.81 20.63
C ILE A 707 -10.91 -23.48 21.64
N PRO A 708 -11.18 -22.81 22.78
CA PRO A 708 -10.15 -22.41 23.75
C PRO A 708 -9.64 -23.58 24.63
N TYR A 709 -8.35 -23.55 24.99
CA TYR A 709 -7.65 -24.60 25.77
C TYR A 709 -7.99 -24.69 27.27
N SER A 710 -9.02 -24.00 27.74
CA SER A 710 -9.23 -23.58 29.15
C SER A 710 -9.44 -24.68 30.21
N SER A 711 -9.15 -25.96 29.91
CA SER A 711 -9.31 -27.10 30.83
C SER A 711 -8.25 -28.21 30.69
N LEU A 712 -7.19 -28.01 29.89
CA LEU A 712 -6.16 -29.02 29.67
C LEU A 712 -5.03 -28.96 30.73
N ALA A 713 -4.23 -30.03 30.81
CA ALA A 713 -3.09 -30.17 31.71
C ALA A 713 -1.80 -30.32 30.90
N TYR A 714 -0.65 -29.93 31.45
CA TYR A 714 0.65 -29.92 30.77
C TYR A 714 1.25 -31.30 30.47
N TYR A 715 2.09 -31.38 29.42
CA TYR A 715 2.81 -32.56 28.91
C TYR A 715 1.92 -33.78 28.65
N GLN A 716 0.66 -33.51 28.31
CA GLN A 716 -0.32 -34.53 28.01
C GLN A 716 -0.60 -34.50 26.51
N SER A 717 -0.42 -35.65 25.86
CA SER A 717 -0.88 -35.82 24.48
C SER A 717 -2.40 -35.92 24.45
N TYR A 718 -3.00 -35.13 23.57
CA TYR A 718 -4.43 -35.04 23.34
C TYR A 718 -4.72 -35.36 21.88
N THR A 719 -5.57 -36.36 21.66
CA THR A 719 -6.17 -36.65 20.35
C THR A 719 -7.48 -35.86 20.24
N ILE A 720 -7.60 -35.07 19.18
CA ILE A 720 -8.84 -34.40 18.78
C ILE A 720 -9.52 -35.27 17.74
N ASP A 721 -10.76 -35.70 18.00
CA ASP A 721 -11.62 -36.36 17.02
C ASP A 721 -12.72 -35.37 16.57
N ILE A 722 -12.84 -35.12 15.27
CA ILE A 722 -13.78 -34.18 14.65
C ILE A 722 -14.72 -34.96 13.74
N SER A 723 -16.03 -34.85 13.96
CA SER A 723 -17.02 -35.51 13.09
C SER A 723 -18.41 -34.89 13.18
N GLY A 724 -19.26 -35.17 12.19
CA GLY A 724 -20.70 -34.88 12.27
C GLY A 724 -21.11 -33.41 12.06
N PHE A 725 -20.17 -32.50 11.85
CA PHE A 725 -20.46 -31.16 11.30
C PHE A 725 -20.97 -31.28 9.87
N LYS A 726 -21.57 -30.20 9.38
CA LYS A 726 -22.16 -30.11 8.05
C LYS A 726 -21.83 -28.79 7.38
N ASN A 727 -21.76 -28.78 6.05
CA ASN A 727 -21.88 -27.55 5.27
C ASN A 727 -23.34 -27.03 5.31
N THR A 728 -23.58 -25.82 4.81
CA THR A 728 -24.92 -25.19 4.70
C THR A 728 -25.99 -26.07 4.05
N ASP A 729 -25.56 -27.04 3.26
CA ASP A 729 -26.36 -27.94 2.43
C ASP A 729 -26.59 -29.30 3.12
N TYR A 730 -26.30 -29.35 4.42
CA TYR A 730 -26.52 -30.47 5.33
C TYR A 730 -25.75 -31.76 4.97
N ILE A 731 -24.76 -31.69 4.09
CA ILE A 731 -23.83 -32.80 3.80
C ILE A 731 -22.90 -32.96 4.99
N THR A 732 -22.74 -34.18 5.48
CA THR A 732 -21.91 -34.46 6.67
C THR A 732 -20.48 -34.69 6.25
N MET A 733 -19.53 -34.01 6.91
CA MET A 733 -18.10 -34.17 6.64
C MET A 733 -17.60 -35.59 6.89
N GLU A 734 -16.48 -35.92 6.24
CA GLU A 734 -15.66 -37.05 6.65
C GLU A 734 -15.03 -36.77 8.03
N ALA A 735 -14.81 -37.83 8.82
CA ALA A 735 -14.26 -37.68 10.16
C ALA A 735 -12.75 -37.46 10.10
N ALA A 736 -12.25 -36.46 10.82
CA ALA A 736 -10.83 -36.12 10.89
C ALA A 736 -10.30 -36.28 12.31
N THR A 737 -9.01 -36.60 12.42
CA THR A 737 -8.32 -36.77 13.71
C THR A 737 -6.98 -36.05 13.70
N ALA A 738 -6.68 -35.28 14.75
CA ALA A 738 -5.35 -34.73 15.00
C ALA A 738 -4.87 -35.13 16.39
N SER A 739 -3.57 -35.01 16.62
CA SER A 739 -3.01 -35.06 17.97
C SER A 739 -2.03 -33.92 18.19
N PHE A 740 -2.03 -33.35 19.39
CA PHE A 740 -1.05 -32.39 19.86
C PHE A 740 -0.65 -32.77 21.29
N THR A 741 0.48 -32.27 21.77
CA THR A 741 0.85 -32.38 23.19
C THR A 741 0.82 -30.99 23.81
N THR A 742 0.35 -30.86 25.04
CA THR A 742 0.38 -29.57 25.74
C THR A 742 1.78 -29.28 26.29
N GLU A 743 2.27 -28.08 26.05
CA GLU A 743 3.51 -27.57 26.63
C GLU A 743 3.23 -26.77 27.90
N ALA A 744 4.16 -26.77 28.86
CA ALA A 744 4.08 -25.88 30.01
C ALA A 744 4.91 -24.61 29.79
N PRO A 745 4.35 -23.41 30.05
CA PRO A 745 5.15 -22.19 30.02
C PRO A 745 6.15 -22.20 31.18
N ALA A 746 7.33 -21.63 30.94
CA ALA A 746 8.38 -21.43 31.95
C ALA A 746 8.06 -20.28 32.93
N ASP A 747 6.80 -20.15 33.34
CA ASP A 747 6.31 -19.02 34.15
C ASP A 747 6.46 -19.22 35.65
N LEU A 748 6.44 -18.11 36.40
CA LEU A 748 6.22 -18.11 37.84
C LEU A 748 4.74 -17.83 38.17
N LEU A 749 4.22 -18.60 39.12
CA LEU A 749 2.96 -18.31 39.81
C LEU A 749 3.14 -17.21 40.88
N SER A 750 4.32 -17.12 41.49
CA SER A 750 4.67 -16.01 42.39
C SER A 750 6.18 -15.77 42.51
N LEU A 751 6.55 -14.53 42.77
CA LEU A 751 7.90 -14.11 43.15
C LEU A 751 7.80 -13.16 44.35
N THR A 752 8.58 -13.42 45.40
CA THR A 752 8.61 -12.60 46.62
C THR A 752 10.01 -12.52 47.21
N VAL A 753 10.26 -11.44 47.96
CA VAL A 753 11.52 -11.20 48.69
C VAL A 753 11.24 -11.01 50.19
N ASN A 754 12.17 -11.43 51.03
CA ASN A 754 12.03 -11.34 52.49
C ASN A 754 12.50 -10.00 53.10
N SER A 755 13.10 -9.14 52.28
CA SER A 755 13.53 -7.77 52.63
C SER A 755 13.26 -6.83 51.46
N GLY A 756 12.81 -5.61 51.76
CA GLY A 756 12.31 -4.67 50.75
C GLY A 756 10.98 -5.11 50.13
N SER A 757 10.72 -4.65 48.91
CA SER A 757 9.57 -5.06 48.09
C SER A 757 9.94 -4.99 46.61
N LEU A 758 9.40 -5.89 45.79
CA LEU A 758 9.50 -5.79 44.34
C LEU A 758 8.78 -4.52 43.86
N SER A 759 9.45 -3.76 43.00
CA SER A 759 8.89 -2.64 42.25
C SER A 759 9.14 -2.89 40.75
N PRO A 760 8.09 -3.03 39.90
CA PRO A 760 6.67 -3.11 40.26
C PRO A 760 6.35 -4.38 41.09
N ALA A 761 5.10 -4.51 41.55
CA ALA A 761 4.65 -5.76 42.15
C ALA A 761 4.70 -6.91 41.12
N PHE A 762 4.91 -8.15 41.57
CA PHE A 762 5.07 -9.30 40.68
C PHE A 762 3.88 -9.48 39.72
N ASP A 763 4.20 -9.59 38.43
CA ASP A 763 3.31 -9.96 37.32
C ASP A 763 4.05 -10.92 36.39
N THR A 764 3.41 -11.99 35.91
CA THR A 764 4.11 -13.03 35.11
C THR A 764 4.71 -12.50 33.80
N ASN A 765 4.22 -11.37 33.28
CA ASN A 765 4.70 -10.75 32.04
C ASN A 765 5.78 -9.69 32.30
N THR A 766 6.01 -9.29 33.55
CA THR A 766 7.08 -8.36 33.91
C THR A 766 8.38 -9.11 34.15
N ALA A 767 9.37 -8.90 33.28
CA ALA A 767 10.66 -9.60 33.31
C ALA A 767 11.69 -8.99 34.27
N ALA A 768 11.55 -7.73 34.69
CA ALA A 768 12.53 -7.02 35.51
C ALA A 768 11.88 -6.38 36.75
N TYR A 769 12.58 -6.47 37.89
CA TYR A 769 12.12 -5.96 39.18
C TYR A 769 13.25 -5.26 39.93
N ARG A 770 12.91 -4.15 40.59
CA ARG A 770 13.81 -3.44 41.50
C ARG A 770 13.44 -3.71 42.95
N VAL A 771 14.45 -3.90 43.80
CA VAL A 771 14.29 -4.01 45.26
C VAL A 771 15.22 -3.00 45.95
N ASP A 772 14.61 -1.99 46.57
CA ASP A 772 15.30 -1.11 47.52
C ASP A 772 15.39 -1.78 48.88
N ALA A 773 16.58 -2.22 49.27
CA ALA A 773 16.86 -2.78 50.59
C ALA A 773 18.24 -2.32 51.07
N THR A 774 18.25 -1.34 51.97
CA THR A 774 19.47 -0.78 52.55
C THR A 774 20.01 -1.62 53.71
N ASP A 775 21.34 -1.70 53.82
CA ASP A 775 22.08 -2.34 54.92
C ASP A 775 21.82 -3.86 55.08
N ILE A 776 21.78 -4.64 53.97
CA ILE A 776 21.59 -6.10 53.99
C ILE A 776 22.68 -6.88 53.23
N ASP A 777 23.41 -7.78 53.90
CA ASP A 777 24.42 -8.63 53.24
C ASP A 777 23.83 -9.82 52.47
N ILE A 778 22.55 -10.14 52.69
CA ILE A 778 21.83 -11.31 52.16
C ILE A 778 20.37 -10.93 51.89
N ILE A 779 19.82 -11.37 50.75
CA ILE A 779 18.37 -11.35 50.46
C ILE A 779 17.84 -12.79 50.35
N GLY A 780 16.65 -13.06 50.88
CA GLY A 780 15.91 -14.30 50.61
C GLY A 780 14.88 -14.08 49.51
N ILE A 781 14.93 -14.91 48.47
CA ILE A 781 14.00 -14.90 47.33
C ILE A 781 13.18 -16.19 47.39
N THR A 782 11.85 -16.07 47.33
CA THR A 782 10.94 -17.21 47.19
C THR A 782 10.21 -17.08 45.87
N ALA A 783 10.50 -17.98 44.93
CA ALA A 783 9.88 -18.08 43.62
C ALA A 783 9.11 -19.39 43.51
N GLN A 784 7.88 -19.35 43.01
CA GLN A 784 7.04 -20.52 42.77
C GLN A 784 6.77 -20.63 41.27
N THR A 785 7.25 -21.71 40.65
CA THR A 785 6.94 -22.06 39.26
C THR A 785 5.44 -22.31 39.07
N LEU A 786 4.91 -21.93 37.90
CA LEU A 786 3.55 -22.23 37.51
C LEU A 786 3.37 -23.73 37.23
N ASP A 787 4.36 -24.34 36.60
CA ASP A 787 4.48 -25.80 36.50
C ASP A 787 5.35 -26.37 37.65
N PRO A 788 4.80 -27.27 38.49
CA PRO A 788 5.57 -27.98 39.51
C PRO A 788 6.67 -28.91 38.98
N GLY A 789 6.66 -29.26 37.69
CA GLY A 789 7.69 -30.07 37.04
C GLY A 789 8.87 -29.29 36.46
N ALA A 790 8.73 -27.98 36.28
CA ALA A 790 9.80 -27.11 35.77
C ALA A 790 10.97 -27.00 36.76
N SER A 791 12.18 -26.94 36.21
CA SER A 791 13.38 -26.66 37.00
C SER A 791 13.52 -25.16 37.27
N LEU A 792 14.04 -24.81 38.44
CA LEU A 792 14.16 -23.42 38.90
C LEU A 792 15.59 -23.19 39.39
N THR A 793 16.19 -22.08 38.96
CA THR A 793 17.45 -21.58 39.52
C THR A 793 17.31 -20.13 39.96
N ILE A 794 17.94 -19.77 41.07
CA ILE A 794 18.03 -18.40 41.59
C ILE A 794 19.51 -18.05 41.70
N ASN A 795 19.93 -17.02 40.97
CA ASN A 795 21.34 -16.66 40.78
C ASN A 795 22.24 -17.83 40.32
N GLY A 796 21.72 -18.68 39.42
CA GLY A 796 22.40 -19.89 38.94
C GLY A 796 22.48 -21.05 39.95
N VAL A 797 21.89 -20.93 41.14
CA VAL A 797 21.79 -22.01 42.13
C VAL A 797 20.45 -22.71 42.00
N GLU A 798 20.44 -24.05 41.93
CA GLU A 798 19.22 -24.87 41.92
C GLU A 798 18.35 -24.58 43.15
N ALA A 799 17.07 -24.27 42.93
CA ALA A 799 16.13 -23.83 43.95
C ALA A 799 14.82 -24.64 43.91
N THR A 800 14.23 -24.90 45.08
CA THR A 800 12.95 -25.61 45.17
C THR A 800 11.78 -24.62 45.01
N SER A 801 10.89 -24.88 44.05
CA SER A 801 9.68 -24.09 43.83
C SER A 801 8.89 -23.85 45.14
N GLY A 802 8.56 -22.58 45.41
CA GLY A 802 7.86 -22.12 46.62
C GLY A 802 8.70 -22.10 47.91
N SER A 803 10.02 -22.32 47.84
CA SER A 803 10.92 -22.28 49.00
C SER A 803 11.89 -21.08 48.95
N GLU A 804 12.24 -20.52 50.11
CA GLU A 804 13.19 -19.40 50.18
C GLU A 804 14.62 -19.86 49.86
N THR A 805 15.27 -19.14 48.94
CA THR A 805 16.69 -19.28 48.59
C THR A 805 17.43 -18.01 48.98
N SER A 806 18.50 -18.12 49.76
CA SER A 806 19.31 -16.99 50.19
C SER A 806 20.41 -16.66 49.18
N VAL A 807 20.48 -15.40 48.75
CA VAL A 807 21.54 -14.87 47.86
C VAL A 807 22.36 -13.83 48.61
N SER A 808 23.69 -14.01 48.63
CA SER A 808 24.62 -13.02 49.19
C SER A 808 24.77 -11.84 48.24
N LEU A 809 24.77 -10.63 48.81
CA LEU A 809 24.85 -9.38 48.06
C LEU A 809 26.26 -8.79 48.13
N ILE A 810 26.70 -8.18 47.04
CA ILE A 810 27.88 -7.31 46.99
C ILE A 810 27.47 -5.83 47.17
N ASN A 811 28.47 -4.99 47.44
CA ASN A 811 28.29 -3.56 47.67
C ASN A 811 28.07 -2.81 46.34
N GLY A 812 26.81 -2.61 45.96
CA GLY A 812 26.41 -2.02 44.68
C GLY A 812 25.03 -2.52 44.26
N ALA A 813 24.77 -2.49 42.95
CA ALA A 813 23.68 -3.22 42.33
C ALA A 813 23.99 -4.72 42.27
N ASN A 814 22.96 -5.56 42.39
CA ASN A 814 23.08 -7.00 42.31
C ASN A 814 22.00 -7.49 41.34
N MET A 815 22.41 -7.88 40.13
CA MET A 815 21.52 -8.48 39.13
C MET A 815 21.36 -9.96 39.44
N ILE A 816 20.17 -10.37 39.85
CA ILE A 816 19.85 -11.74 40.26
C ILE A 816 18.86 -12.35 39.27
N PRO A 817 19.31 -13.21 38.34
CA PRO A 817 18.41 -13.95 37.47
C PRO A 817 17.70 -15.08 38.24
N VAL A 818 16.38 -15.12 38.10
CA VAL A 818 15.52 -16.24 38.50
C VAL A 818 15.09 -16.93 37.22
N VAL A 819 15.75 -18.04 36.87
CA VAL A 819 15.54 -18.74 35.60
C VAL A 819 14.71 -19.99 35.84
N ILE A 820 13.63 -20.11 35.10
CA ILE A 820 12.73 -21.25 35.07
C ILE A 820 13.02 -21.95 33.74
N THR A 821 13.24 -23.26 33.76
CA THR A 821 13.40 -24.06 32.54
C THR A 821 12.39 -25.19 32.57
N ALA A 822 11.48 -25.15 31.60
CA ALA A 822 10.46 -26.16 31.34
C ALA A 822 11.12 -27.48 30.85
N GLN A 823 10.34 -28.56 30.84
CA GLN A 823 10.86 -29.91 30.62
C GLN A 823 11.24 -30.19 29.16
N ASP A 824 10.79 -29.33 28.24
CA ASP A 824 11.20 -29.26 26.84
C ASP A 824 12.57 -28.56 26.64
N GLY A 825 13.06 -27.86 27.68
CA GLY A 825 14.29 -27.07 27.65
C GLY A 825 14.08 -25.59 27.36
N LYS A 826 12.85 -25.11 27.11
CA LYS A 826 12.57 -23.67 26.98
C LYS A 826 12.73 -22.99 28.35
N SER A 827 13.28 -21.78 28.35
CA SER A 827 13.58 -21.04 29.57
C SER A 827 12.99 -19.63 29.53
N LYS A 828 12.57 -19.15 30.70
CA LYS A 828 12.22 -17.75 30.95
C LYS A 828 12.93 -17.27 32.20
N ALA A 829 13.43 -16.04 32.17
CA ALA A 829 14.13 -15.42 33.28
C ALA A 829 13.37 -14.19 33.81
N TYR A 830 13.36 -14.05 35.12
CA TYR A 830 12.95 -12.84 35.82
C TYR A 830 14.17 -12.25 36.53
N ILE A 831 14.49 -10.99 36.27
CA ILE A 831 15.69 -10.33 36.80
C ILE A 831 15.31 -9.46 38.00
N ILE A 832 15.87 -9.77 39.16
CA ILE A 832 15.75 -8.93 40.36
C ILE A 832 17.03 -8.10 40.49
N SER A 833 16.95 -6.78 40.31
CA SER A 833 18.00 -5.87 40.74
C SER A 833 17.81 -5.52 42.21
N VAL A 834 18.83 -5.78 43.03
CA VAL A 834 18.87 -5.38 44.45
C VAL A 834 19.97 -4.35 44.65
N SER A 835 19.60 -3.14 45.09
CA SER A 835 20.57 -2.11 45.48
C SER A 835 20.82 -2.14 46.98
N ASN A 836 22.05 -2.50 47.36
CA ASN A 836 22.50 -2.58 48.76
C ASN A 836 23.36 -1.38 49.19
N SER A 837 23.50 -0.34 48.36
CA SER A 837 24.29 0.84 48.69
C SER A 837 23.87 2.06 47.86
N VAL A 838 24.27 3.26 48.29
CA VAL A 838 24.00 4.52 47.59
C VAL A 838 25.00 4.79 46.44
N ASN A 839 25.55 3.74 45.84
CA ASN A 839 26.40 3.86 44.66
C ASN A 839 25.54 4.10 43.40
N GLU A 840 26.17 4.67 42.37
CA GLU A 840 25.57 4.99 41.09
C GLU A 840 25.12 3.70 40.37
N ILE A 841 23.80 3.55 40.18
CA ILE A 841 23.18 2.47 39.42
C ILE A 841 23.09 2.88 37.96
N ILE A 842 23.63 2.05 37.06
CA ILE A 842 23.59 2.29 35.62
C ILE A 842 22.19 1.94 35.09
N ASN A 843 21.57 2.87 34.37
CA ASN A 843 20.24 2.73 33.75
C ASN A 843 20.31 2.61 32.22
N ASP A 844 21.49 2.29 31.69
CA ASP A 844 21.73 2.11 30.26
C ASP A 844 21.49 0.64 29.88
N ALA A 845 20.41 0.41 29.14
CA ALA A 845 20.01 -0.89 28.61
C ALA A 845 20.33 -1.02 27.11
N ASP A 846 21.20 -0.18 26.56
CA ASP A 846 21.55 -0.24 25.14
C ASP A 846 22.49 -1.42 24.83
N LEU A 847 22.43 -1.90 23.59
CA LEU A 847 23.44 -2.80 23.03
C LEU A 847 24.64 -2.00 22.50
N THR A 848 25.84 -2.55 22.66
CA THR A 848 27.05 -2.10 21.96
C THR A 848 27.32 -2.88 20.68
N SER A 849 26.65 -4.03 20.50
CA SER A 849 26.68 -4.83 19.27
C SER A 849 25.45 -5.71 19.15
N LEU A 850 24.92 -5.83 17.93
CA LEU A 850 24.03 -6.90 17.48
C LEU A 850 24.54 -7.38 16.11
N SER A 851 24.62 -8.69 15.91
CA SER A 851 25.13 -9.26 14.65
C SER A 851 24.58 -10.67 14.40
N LEU A 852 24.51 -11.02 13.11
CA LEU A 852 24.07 -12.31 12.59
C LEU A 852 25.20 -12.96 11.78
N ASN A 853 25.26 -14.28 11.74
CA ASN A 853 26.23 -15.02 10.91
C ASN A 853 25.83 -15.12 9.42
N ALA A 854 24.55 -14.97 9.12
CA ALA A 854 23.95 -14.97 7.79
C ALA A 854 22.93 -13.83 7.67
N GLY A 855 22.56 -13.45 6.44
CA GLY A 855 21.73 -12.27 6.19
C GLY A 855 22.42 -10.95 6.56
N SER A 856 21.67 -9.85 6.57
CA SER A 856 22.15 -8.54 7.01
C SER A 856 21.06 -7.78 7.73
N LEU A 857 21.41 -7.13 8.85
CA LEU A 857 20.49 -6.27 9.58
C LEU A 857 20.12 -5.06 8.72
N SER A 858 18.82 -4.84 8.58
CA SER A 858 18.19 -3.69 7.93
C SER A 858 17.23 -3.03 8.92
N PRO A 859 17.47 -1.78 9.36
CA PRO A 859 18.70 -1.00 9.13
C PRO A 859 19.93 -1.67 9.76
N GLY A 860 21.12 -1.23 9.37
CA GLY A 860 22.36 -1.69 10.02
C GLY A 860 22.37 -1.36 11.51
N PHE A 861 23.09 -2.15 12.33
CA PHE A 861 23.05 -2.01 13.79
C PHE A 861 23.39 -0.59 14.29
N ASP A 862 22.48 -0.04 15.07
CA ASP A 862 22.61 1.19 15.83
C ASP A 862 22.05 0.99 17.25
N PRO A 863 22.75 1.36 18.34
CA PRO A 863 22.28 1.16 19.72
C PRO A 863 20.88 1.71 20.00
N GLY A 864 20.49 2.81 19.36
CA GLY A 864 19.20 3.47 19.50
C GLY A 864 18.07 2.75 18.78
N THR A 865 18.37 1.96 17.75
CA THR A 865 17.38 1.24 16.95
C THR A 865 16.95 -0.07 17.62
N THR A 866 15.66 -0.20 17.89
CA THR A 866 15.04 -1.34 18.58
C THR A 866 14.33 -2.33 17.67
N THR A 867 14.15 -2.03 16.38
CA THR A 867 13.50 -2.92 15.41
C THR A 867 14.43 -3.16 14.23
N TYR A 868 14.65 -4.43 13.91
CA TYR A 868 15.51 -4.89 12.83
C TYR A 868 14.77 -5.89 11.95
N TYR A 869 15.15 -5.90 10.68
CA TYR A 869 14.79 -6.92 9.71
C TYR A 869 16.06 -7.60 9.20
N ALA A 870 15.97 -8.87 8.85
CA ALA A 870 16.99 -9.56 8.07
C ALA A 870 16.31 -10.52 7.11
N SER A 871 16.89 -10.70 5.92
CA SER A 871 16.47 -11.74 4.98
C SER A 871 17.58 -12.76 4.81
N VAL A 872 17.20 -14.04 4.70
CA VAL A 872 18.10 -15.16 4.40
C VAL A 872 17.45 -16.07 3.36
N ASP A 873 18.28 -16.71 2.56
CA ASP A 873 17.86 -17.61 1.49
C ASP A 873 17.12 -18.84 2.07
N SER A 874 16.29 -19.50 1.25
CA SER A 874 15.40 -20.58 1.69
C SER A 874 16.14 -21.81 2.24
N ASP A 875 17.43 -22.00 1.93
CA ASP A 875 18.27 -23.09 2.46
C ASP A 875 18.80 -22.85 3.89
N VAL A 876 18.67 -21.63 4.44
CA VAL A 876 19.19 -21.25 5.77
C VAL A 876 18.24 -21.70 6.89
N ASP A 877 18.46 -22.92 7.40
CA ASP A 877 17.63 -23.52 8.47
C ASP A 877 17.83 -22.93 9.88
N THR A 878 18.96 -22.25 10.10
CA THR A 878 19.40 -21.77 11.40
C THR A 878 20.26 -20.51 11.25
N ILE A 879 20.19 -19.63 12.25
CA ILE A 879 20.99 -18.41 12.31
C ILE A 879 21.62 -18.27 13.70
N GLU A 880 22.84 -17.72 13.78
CA GLU A 880 23.55 -17.45 15.01
C GLU A 880 23.54 -15.95 15.29
N LEU A 881 22.86 -15.56 16.38
CA LEU A 881 22.78 -14.18 16.85
C LEU A 881 23.81 -13.95 17.95
N THR A 882 24.61 -12.88 17.82
CA THR A 882 25.60 -12.44 18.81
C THR A 882 25.32 -11.01 19.24
N ALA A 883 25.32 -10.74 20.55
CA ALA A 883 25.07 -9.41 21.10
C ALA A 883 25.92 -9.07 22.34
N SER A 884 26.04 -7.79 22.65
CA SER A 884 26.70 -7.26 23.86
C SER A 884 25.96 -6.02 24.34
N ALA A 885 25.78 -5.85 25.65
CA ALA A 885 25.19 -4.64 26.23
C ALA A 885 26.24 -3.51 26.38
N PHE A 886 25.78 -2.32 26.75
CA PHE A 886 26.63 -1.19 27.14
C PHE A 886 27.20 -1.38 28.54
N ASP A 887 26.35 -1.71 29.52
CA ASP A 887 26.78 -2.08 30.87
C ASP A 887 27.21 -3.56 30.91
N GLU A 888 28.44 -3.81 31.32
CA GLU A 888 28.99 -5.17 31.49
C GLU A 888 28.24 -6.00 32.55
N ASN A 889 27.48 -5.35 33.44
CA ASN A 889 26.66 -5.96 34.48
C ASN A 889 25.18 -6.11 34.10
N ALA A 890 24.76 -5.56 32.96
CA ALA A 890 23.41 -5.76 32.44
C ALA A 890 23.18 -7.23 32.05
N VAL A 891 21.94 -7.69 32.17
CA VAL A 891 21.53 -9.05 31.78
C VAL A 891 20.77 -8.97 30.47
N MET A 892 21.25 -9.71 29.46
CA MET A 892 20.54 -9.87 28.19
C MET A 892 19.71 -11.16 28.20
N LEU A 893 18.50 -11.10 27.68
CA LEU A 893 17.56 -12.20 27.55
C LEU A 893 17.16 -12.37 26.09
N LEU A 894 17.67 -13.40 25.42
CA LEU A 894 17.29 -13.76 24.05
C LEU A 894 16.21 -14.83 24.08
N ASN A 895 15.03 -14.52 23.55
CA ASN A 895 13.82 -15.37 23.60
C ASN A 895 13.53 -15.91 25.02
N GLY A 896 13.83 -15.11 26.06
CA GLY A 896 13.63 -15.44 27.47
C GLY A 896 14.82 -16.14 28.17
N ALA A 897 15.82 -16.62 27.43
CA ALA A 897 17.02 -17.28 27.96
C ALA A 897 18.18 -16.29 28.14
N ILE A 898 19.06 -16.51 29.12
CA ILE A 898 20.20 -15.60 29.39
C ILE A 898 21.24 -15.69 28.27
N LEU A 899 21.50 -14.56 27.61
CA LEU A 899 22.62 -14.35 26.70
C LEU A 899 23.76 -13.65 27.46
N ASN A 900 24.94 -14.24 27.47
CA ASN A 900 26.12 -13.64 28.10
C ASN A 900 26.71 -12.52 27.24
N GLN A 901 27.45 -11.59 27.85
CA GLN A 901 28.14 -10.50 27.13
C GLN A 901 29.06 -11.03 26.02
N GLY A 902 28.83 -10.62 24.77
CA GLY A 902 29.55 -11.10 23.59
C GLY A 902 29.31 -12.59 23.26
N GLY A 903 28.30 -13.20 23.89
CA GLY A 903 27.88 -14.58 23.64
C GLY A 903 27.00 -14.68 22.39
N SER A 904 26.96 -15.89 21.84
CA SER A 904 26.13 -16.24 20.69
C SER A 904 25.09 -17.32 21.03
N GLN A 905 23.99 -17.35 20.29
CA GLN A 905 22.97 -18.37 20.40
C GLN A 905 22.39 -18.69 19.01
N THR A 906 22.26 -19.98 18.72
CA THR A 906 21.62 -20.49 17.50
C THR A 906 20.11 -20.45 17.63
N ILE A 907 19.44 -19.98 16.58
CA ILE A 907 17.99 -19.83 16.45
C ILE A 907 17.57 -20.64 15.21
N PRO A 908 16.65 -21.61 15.33
CA PRO A 908 16.07 -22.29 14.17
C PRO A 908 15.08 -21.38 13.44
N LEU A 909 15.01 -21.48 12.11
CA LEU A 909 14.14 -20.68 11.26
C LEU A 909 13.11 -21.57 10.53
N SER A 910 11.84 -21.19 10.60
CA SER A 910 10.79 -21.61 9.67
C SER A 910 10.88 -20.81 8.37
N LEU A 911 10.25 -21.27 7.28
CA LEU A 911 10.02 -20.44 6.10
C LEU A 911 9.10 -19.25 6.46
N GLY A 912 9.27 -18.11 5.78
CA GLY A 912 8.60 -16.86 6.08
C GLY A 912 9.20 -16.12 7.28
N ASP A 913 8.38 -15.31 7.96
CA ASP A 913 8.81 -14.45 9.08
C ASP A 913 9.08 -15.21 10.37
N ASN A 914 10.25 -14.97 10.96
CA ASN A 914 10.68 -15.50 12.25
C ASN A 914 10.91 -14.33 13.24
N GLU A 915 10.11 -14.24 14.30
CA GLU A 915 10.33 -13.25 15.36
C GLU A 915 11.42 -13.68 16.36
N VAL A 916 12.37 -12.78 16.61
CA VAL A 916 13.43 -12.92 17.61
C VAL A 916 13.39 -11.72 18.55
N LYS A 917 13.32 -11.97 19.86
CA LYS A 917 13.17 -10.92 20.90
C LYS A 917 14.35 -10.95 21.86
N LEU A 918 15.11 -9.86 21.88
CA LEU A 918 16.27 -9.66 22.76
C LEU A 918 15.99 -8.52 23.72
N MET A 919 15.82 -8.81 25.01
CA MET A 919 15.66 -7.81 26.06
C MET A 919 17.00 -7.58 26.77
N VAL A 920 17.36 -6.33 27.01
CA VAL A 920 18.47 -5.95 27.90
C VAL A 920 17.87 -5.38 29.19
N VAL A 921 18.38 -5.79 30.35
CA VAL A 921 17.98 -5.28 31.67
C VAL A 921 19.17 -4.61 32.35
N ALA A 922 19.07 -3.32 32.61
CA ALA A 922 20.11 -2.51 33.28
C ALA A 922 20.05 -2.63 34.82
N GLN A 923 21.05 -2.07 35.52
CA GLN A 923 21.16 -2.17 36.99
C GLN A 923 20.03 -1.49 37.76
N ASP A 924 19.32 -0.52 37.19
CA ASP A 924 18.11 0.07 37.80
C ASP A 924 16.83 -0.72 37.47
N ALA A 925 16.94 -1.89 36.84
CA ALA A 925 15.85 -2.71 36.30
C ALA A 925 15.03 -2.03 35.18
N SER A 926 15.51 -0.94 34.58
CA SER A 926 15.01 -0.50 33.27
C SER A 926 15.34 -1.55 32.19
N THR A 927 14.50 -1.60 31.16
CA THR A 927 14.59 -2.61 30.10
C THR A 927 14.51 -1.98 28.72
N LYS A 928 15.34 -2.45 27.79
CA LYS A 928 15.21 -2.14 26.36
C LYS A 928 14.96 -3.42 25.59
N ASN A 929 13.95 -3.42 24.72
CA ASN A 929 13.62 -4.56 23.88
C ASN A 929 14.10 -4.30 22.46
N TYR A 930 14.81 -5.26 21.91
CA TYR A 930 15.23 -5.32 20.52
C TYR A 930 14.43 -6.45 19.84
N SER A 931 13.62 -6.08 18.85
CA SER A 931 12.87 -7.00 18.01
C SER A 931 13.60 -7.18 16.69
N LEU A 932 13.78 -8.42 16.26
CA LEU A 932 14.36 -8.77 14.98
C LEU A 932 13.39 -9.72 14.26
N THR A 933 12.91 -9.31 13.09
CA THR A 933 12.14 -10.18 12.19
C THR A 933 13.07 -10.72 11.13
N ILE A 934 13.20 -12.04 11.05
CA ILE A 934 14.06 -12.73 10.08
C ILE A 934 13.15 -13.42 9.07
N TYR A 935 13.03 -12.83 7.88
CA TYR A 935 12.35 -13.47 6.77
C TYR A 935 13.30 -14.49 6.15
N ARG A 936 12.98 -15.78 6.29
CA ARG A 936 13.59 -16.84 5.49
C ARG A 936 12.75 -16.98 4.24
N ASP A 937 13.39 -16.87 3.08
CA ASP A 937 12.69 -16.92 1.79
C ASP A 937 11.78 -18.15 1.71
N ASP A 938 10.51 -17.95 1.35
CA ASP A 938 9.51 -19.00 1.16
C ASP A 938 9.31 -19.34 -0.33
N ASN A 939 10.07 -18.70 -1.23
CA ASN A 939 10.17 -19.04 -2.64
C ASN A 939 11.29 -20.07 -2.87
N GLU A 940 10.93 -21.32 -3.20
CA GLU A 940 11.89 -22.26 -3.80
C GLU A 940 11.97 -22.00 -5.32
N GLU A 941 13.08 -21.44 -5.81
CA GLU A 941 13.34 -21.34 -7.25
C GLU A 941 13.44 -22.77 -7.85
N ILE A 942 12.38 -23.22 -8.52
CA ILE A 942 12.31 -24.52 -9.20
C ILE A 942 13.20 -24.51 -10.45
N SER A 943 14.46 -24.89 -10.29
CA SER A 943 15.38 -24.96 -11.43
C SER A 943 15.04 -26.11 -12.40
N CYS A 944 14.85 -25.76 -13.68
CA CYS A 944 14.61 -26.71 -14.77
C CYS A 944 15.85 -26.82 -15.67
N SER A 945 16.29 -28.04 -15.97
CA SER A 945 17.44 -28.30 -16.86
C SER A 945 17.09 -29.29 -17.98
N TYR A 946 17.60 -29.04 -19.19
CA TYR A 946 17.26 -29.86 -20.36
C TYR A 946 18.35 -29.91 -21.43
N GLN A 947 18.36 -30.98 -22.20
CA GLN A 947 19.27 -31.19 -23.33
C GLN A 947 18.56 -31.85 -24.51
N THR A 948 19.06 -31.62 -25.71
CA THR A 948 18.54 -32.23 -26.94
C THR A 948 19.62 -33.02 -27.70
N HIS A 949 19.17 -34.02 -28.46
CA HIS A 949 19.99 -34.79 -29.39
C HIS A 949 19.80 -34.24 -30.80
N VAL A 950 20.83 -33.60 -31.36
CA VAL A 950 20.76 -32.91 -32.66
C VAL A 950 21.44 -33.76 -33.74
N GLU A 951 20.84 -33.80 -34.94
CA GLU A 951 21.41 -34.47 -36.11
C GLU A 951 22.89 -34.11 -36.35
N ASN A 952 23.72 -35.11 -36.62
CA ASN A 952 25.17 -35.02 -36.89
C ASN A 952 26.03 -34.42 -35.75
N ILE A 953 25.43 -33.98 -34.63
CA ILE A 953 26.12 -33.47 -33.44
C ILE A 953 26.03 -34.49 -32.29
N GLY A 954 24.85 -35.08 -32.06
CA GLY A 954 24.54 -35.91 -30.91
C GLY A 954 23.91 -35.12 -29.77
N TRP A 955 23.99 -35.65 -28.54
CA TRP A 955 23.57 -34.94 -27.32
C TRP A 955 24.44 -33.69 -27.09
N GLN A 956 23.79 -32.54 -26.93
CA GLN A 956 24.42 -31.32 -26.43
C GLN A 956 24.52 -31.36 -24.89
N GLY A 957 25.13 -30.34 -24.29
CA GLY A 957 25.10 -30.18 -22.82
C GLY A 957 23.68 -29.84 -22.34
N PHE A 958 23.44 -30.05 -21.05
CA PHE A 958 22.29 -29.45 -20.37
C PHE A 958 22.40 -27.92 -20.42
N VAL A 959 21.27 -27.27 -20.62
CA VAL A 959 21.07 -25.84 -20.45
C VAL A 959 20.04 -25.63 -19.33
N SER A 960 20.15 -24.50 -18.65
CA SER A 960 19.16 -24.04 -17.67
C SER A 960 17.90 -23.52 -18.35
N GLU A 961 16.89 -23.16 -17.57
CA GLU A 961 15.67 -22.55 -18.07
C GLU A 961 15.89 -21.28 -18.90
N GLY A 962 14.96 -21.04 -19.84
CA GLY A 962 15.01 -19.93 -20.81
C GLY A 962 16.06 -20.05 -21.92
N GLU A 963 17.15 -20.80 -21.72
CA GLU A 963 18.25 -20.96 -22.67
C GLU A 963 17.93 -21.90 -23.85
N ILE A 964 18.60 -21.72 -24.99
CA ILE A 964 18.30 -22.53 -26.18
C ILE A 964 19.00 -23.88 -26.12
N SER A 965 18.23 -24.97 -26.06
CA SER A 965 18.72 -26.31 -26.38
C SER A 965 18.43 -26.63 -27.86
N GLY A 966 19.45 -27.06 -28.61
CA GLY A 966 19.34 -27.34 -30.05
C GLY A 966 20.18 -26.41 -30.93
N THR A 967 19.61 -26.01 -32.07
CA THR A 967 20.19 -25.06 -33.03
C THR A 967 19.11 -24.16 -33.62
N GLU A 968 19.48 -22.96 -34.04
CA GLU A 968 18.58 -22.01 -34.70
C GLU A 968 19.05 -21.75 -36.13
N GLY A 969 18.20 -22.02 -37.13
CA GLY A 969 18.45 -21.71 -38.55
C GLY A 969 19.57 -22.52 -39.22
N GLN A 970 20.13 -23.53 -38.55
CA GLN A 970 21.23 -24.34 -39.09
C GLN A 970 20.77 -25.51 -39.98
N GLY A 971 19.47 -25.81 -39.99
CA GLY A 971 18.93 -26.89 -40.82
C GLY A 971 19.04 -28.29 -40.22
N LEU A 972 19.45 -28.42 -38.97
CA LEU A 972 19.61 -29.70 -38.26
C LEU A 972 18.35 -30.02 -37.45
N ARG A 973 17.90 -31.27 -37.49
CA ARG A 973 16.74 -31.73 -36.71
C ARG A 973 17.12 -32.06 -35.26
N LEU A 974 16.19 -31.80 -34.35
CA LEU A 974 16.12 -32.54 -33.08
C LEU A 974 15.67 -33.99 -33.36
N GLU A 975 16.29 -34.94 -32.69
CA GLU A 975 15.94 -36.37 -32.74
C GLU A 975 15.43 -36.89 -31.39
N GLY A 976 15.76 -36.21 -30.28
CA GLY A 976 15.26 -36.52 -28.93
C GLY A 976 15.61 -35.45 -27.90
N ILE A 977 15.02 -35.56 -26.71
CA ILE A 977 15.12 -34.59 -25.61
C ILE A 977 15.17 -35.29 -24.25
N LYS A 978 15.75 -34.61 -23.26
CA LYS A 978 15.64 -34.88 -21.82
C LYS A 978 15.41 -33.58 -21.08
N ILE A 979 14.58 -33.63 -20.04
CA ILE A 979 14.20 -32.55 -19.14
C ILE A 979 14.19 -33.13 -17.72
N GLU A 980 14.75 -32.42 -16.75
CA GLU A 980 14.79 -32.76 -15.34
C GLU A 980 14.60 -31.49 -14.48
N LEU A 981 14.05 -31.64 -13.28
CA LEU A 981 13.96 -30.60 -12.24
C LEU A 981 14.93 -31.01 -11.12
N GLU A 982 15.75 -30.10 -10.62
CA GLU A 982 16.78 -30.42 -9.61
C GLU A 982 16.23 -30.28 -8.17
N ASP A 983 16.65 -31.19 -7.29
CA ASP A 983 16.43 -31.21 -5.82
C ASP A 983 14.99 -31.14 -5.27
N GLN A 984 13.97 -31.35 -6.11
CA GLN A 984 12.56 -31.35 -5.69
C GLN A 984 12.02 -32.72 -5.25
N VAL A 985 11.39 -32.79 -4.07
CA VAL A 985 10.84 -34.05 -3.49
C VAL A 985 9.42 -34.34 -4.00
N ASN A 986 8.65 -33.28 -4.28
CA ASN A 986 7.20 -33.34 -4.51
C ASN A 986 6.77 -32.82 -5.89
N LEU A 987 7.71 -32.39 -6.74
CA LEU A 987 7.49 -31.87 -8.09
C LEU A 987 8.39 -32.61 -9.09
N GLY A 988 7.83 -33.03 -10.21
CA GLY A 988 8.53 -33.71 -11.31
C GLY A 988 7.98 -33.30 -12.68
N VAL A 989 8.56 -33.80 -13.77
CA VAL A 989 8.21 -33.37 -15.14
C VAL A 989 8.04 -34.56 -16.09
N GLU A 990 6.91 -34.61 -16.80
CA GLU A 990 6.66 -35.58 -17.87
C GLU A 990 6.55 -34.91 -19.25
N TYR A 991 6.98 -35.61 -20.31
CA TYR A 991 6.99 -35.09 -21.67
C TYR A 991 6.86 -36.16 -22.75
N SER A 992 6.11 -35.84 -23.79
CA SER A 992 5.94 -36.67 -24.99
C SER A 992 6.34 -35.88 -26.24
N THR A 993 6.93 -36.57 -27.21
CA THR A 993 7.36 -35.98 -28.48
C THR A 993 6.65 -36.65 -29.65
N TYR A 994 6.31 -35.86 -30.67
CA TYR A 994 5.80 -36.37 -31.95
C TYR A 994 6.97 -36.67 -32.88
N VAL A 995 7.17 -37.94 -33.21
CA VAL A 995 8.29 -38.41 -34.03
C VAL A 995 7.82 -38.74 -35.45
N GLU A 996 8.59 -38.32 -36.46
CA GLU A 996 8.36 -38.66 -37.86
C GLU A 996 8.05 -40.16 -38.07
N ASN A 997 6.98 -40.44 -38.82
CA ASN A 997 6.49 -41.80 -39.15
C ASN A 997 6.07 -42.68 -37.93
N ILE A 998 6.06 -42.15 -36.71
CA ILE A 998 5.58 -42.86 -35.51
C ILE A 998 4.43 -42.12 -34.84
N GLY A 999 4.48 -40.79 -34.77
CA GLY A 999 3.53 -39.93 -34.05
C GLY A 999 3.95 -39.68 -32.61
N TRP A 1000 2.99 -39.26 -31.77
CA TRP A 1000 3.19 -39.09 -30.32
C TRP A 1000 3.72 -40.38 -29.66
N GLN A 1001 4.78 -40.27 -28.88
CA GLN A 1001 5.31 -41.37 -28.07
C GLN A 1001 4.60 -41.46 -26.70
N ASP A 1002 4.86 -42.55 -25.97
CA ASP A 1002 4.57 -42.60 -24.53
C ASP A 1002 5.32 -41.48 -23.79
N PHE A 1003 4.79 -41.00 -22.67
CA PHE A 1003 5.45 -39.99 -21.85
C PHE A 1003 6.74 -40.54 -21.22
N ALA A 1004 7.81 -39.76 -21.32
CA ALA A 1004 9.03 -39.91 -20.52
C ALA A 1004 8.97 -38.92 -19.35
N ALA A 1005 9.69 -39.18 -18.26
CA ALA A 1005 9.75 -38.28 -17.11
C ALA A 1005 11.17 -38.17 -16.56
N ASP A 1006 11.47 -37.08 -15.87
CA ASP A 1006 12.64 -36.88 -14.99
C ASP A 1006 13.97 -37.43 -15.55
N GLY A 1007 14.51 -36.75 -16.56
CA GLY A 1007 15.78 -37.08 -17.25
C GLY A 1007 15.71 -38.28 -18.22
N ALA A 1008 14.57 -38.97 -18.32
CA ALA A 1008 14.37 -40.07 -19.28
C ALA A 1008 14.20 -39.55 -20.72
N MET A 1009 14.81 -40.22 -21.70
CA MET A 1009 14.77 -39.76 -23.09
C MET A 1009 13.37 -39.89 -23.72
N SER A 1010 12.86 -38.80 -24.30
CA SER A 1010 11.78 -38.83 -25.29
C SER A 1010 12.35 -38.63 -26.71
N GLY A 1011 11.78 -39.30 -27.72
CA GLY A 1011 12.25 -39.29 -29.11
C GLY A 1011 13.03 -40.56 -29.51
N THR A 1012 13.95 -40.45 -30.48
CA THR A 1012 14.74 -41.59 -31.00
C THR A 1012 16.23 -41.30 -31.06
N GLN A 1013 17.06 -42.33 -30.81
CA GLN A 1013 18.51 -42.25 -30.98
C GLN A 1013 18.98 -43.19 -32.09
N GLY A 1014 19.75 -42.67 -33.04
CA GLY A 1014 20.37 -43.46 -34.10
C GLY A 1014 19.42 -44.00 -35.19
N GLN A 1015 18.14 -43.58 -35.18
CA GLN A 1015 17.15 -43.94 -36.21
C GLN A 1015 17.01 -42.87 -37.32
N ALA A 1016 17.61 -41.69 -37.13
CA ALA A 1016 17.57 -40.55 -38.05
C ALA A 1016 16.15 -40.00 -38.34
N LEU A 1017 15.25 -40.08 -37.36
CA LEU A 1017 13.90 -39.51 -37.41
C LEU A 1017 13.87 -38.16 -36.68
N ARG A 1018 13.11 -37.19 -37.20
CA ARG A 1018 12.93 -35.87 -36.56
C ARG A 1018 11.84 -35.88 -35.49
N LEU A 1019 12.00 -35.00 -34.52
CA LEU A 1019 10.88 -34.47 -33.75
C LEU A 1019 10.14 -33.40 -34.59
N GLU A 1020 8.81 -33.43 -34.53
CA GLU A 1020 7.92 -32.43 -35.18
C GLU A 1020 7.14 -31.60 -34.16
N ALA A 1021 6.88 -32.14 -32.96
CA ALA A 1021 6.19 -31.44 -31.87
C ALA A 1021 6.54 -32.05 -30.49
N ILE A 1022 6.20 -31.34 -29.40
CA ILE A 1022 6.40 -31.76 -28.00
C ILE A 1022 5.18 -31.36 -27.13
N LYS A 1023 4.98 -32.07 -26.01
CA LYS A 1023 4.11 -31.72 -24.88
C LYS A 1023 4.88 -31.93 -23.58
N ILE A 1024 4.69 -31.07 -22.58
CA ILE A 1024 5.38 -31.12 -21.29
C ILE A 1024 4.39 -30.76 -20.17
N ASN A 1025 4.28 -31.61 -19.15
CA ASN A 1025 3.46 -31.38 -17.95
C ASN A 1025 4.36 -31.41 -16.71
N LEU A 1026 3.96 -30.66 -15.68
CA LEU A 1026 4.41 -30.90 -14.31
C LEU A 1026 3.58 -32.03 -13.68
N THR A 1027 4.21 -32.76 -12.76
CA THR A 1027 3.66 -33.90 -12.03
C THR A 1027 4.10 -33.85 -10.57
N GLY A 1028 3.51 -34.66 -9.70
CA GLY A 1028 3.75 -34.61 -8.25
C GLY A 1028 2.66 -33.84 -7.50
N GLU A 1029 2.80 -33.74 -6.18
CA GLU A 1029 1.82 -33.08 -5.30
C GLU A 1029 1.81 -31.56 -5.52
N ASP A 1030 2.97 -30.97 -5.84
CA ASP A 1030 3.13 -29.52 -6.02
C ASP A 1030 2.89 -29.03 -7.46
N ALA A 1031 2.53 -29.92 -8.40
CA ALA A 1031 2.24 -29.54 -9.79
C ALA A 1031 1.06 -28.54 -9.94
N GLY A 1032 0.20 -28.45 -8.92
CA GLY A 1032 -0.85 -27.43 -8.84
C GLY A 1032 -0.33 -26.02 -8.53
N GLN A 1033 0.88 -25.90 -7.97
CA GLN A 1033 1.48 -24.64 -7.50
C GLN A 1033 2.34 -23.93 -8.56
N TYR A 1034 2.59 -24.59 -9.70
CA TYR A 1034 3.47 -24.08 -10.76
C TYR A 1034 2.86 -24.25 -12.15
N ASP A 1035 3.41 -23.50 -13.11
CA ASP A 1035 3.14 -23.58 -14.54
C ASP A 1035 4.45 -23.82 -15.31
N ILE A 1036 4.43 -24.72 -16.29
CA ILE A 1036 5.56 -24.95 -17.20
C ILE A 1036 5.25 -24.39 -18.59
N TYR A 1037 6.13 -23.53 -19.08
CA TYR A 1037 6.05 -22.91 -20.40
C TYR A 1037 7.19 -23.40 -21.30
N TYR A 1038 6.90 -23.67 -22.57
CA TYR A 1038 7.91 -24.11 -23.54
C TYR A 1038 7.63 -23.61 -24.95
N GLN A 1039 8.69 -23.30 -25.68
CA GLN A 1039 8.66 -22.73 -27.03
C GLN A 1039 9.58 -23.53 -27.94
N VAL A 1040 9.18 -23.77 -29.20
CA VAL A 1040 9.99 -24.53 -30.17
C VAL A 1040 10.27 -23.75 -31.45
N HIS A 1041 11.49 -23.89 -31.97
CA HIS A 1041 11.88 -23.37 -33.28
C HIS A 1041 11.61 -24.45 -34.36
N ALA A 1042 10.56 -24.28 -35.15
CA ALA A 1042 10.14 -25.21 -36.19
C ALA A 1042 10.58 -24.74 -37.60
N GLN A 1043 10.96 -25.70 -38.44
CA GLN A 1043 11.36 -25.43 -39.83
C GLN A 1043 10.27 -24.66 -40.60
N ASN A 1044 10.67 -23.59 -41.29
CA ASN A 1044 9.83 -22.66 -42.07
C ASN A 1044 8.87 -21.77 -41.26
N PHE A 1045 8.71 -22.00 -39.95
CA PHE A 1045 7.91 -21.16 -39.05
C PHE A 1045 8.79 -20.23 -38.19
N GLY A 1046 9.99 -20.68 -37.80
CA GLY A 1046 10.80 -20.00 -36.79
C GLY A 1046 10.39 -20.43 -35.39
N TRP A 1047 10.57 -19.56 -34.39
CA TRP A 1047 9.95 -19.76 -33.08
C TRP A 1047 8.44 -19.57 -33.19
N LEU A 1048 7.69 -20.63 -32.86
CA LEU A 1048 6.24 -20.58 -32.61
C LEU A 1048 5.97 -19.96 -31.22
N ASP A 1049 4.74 -19.67 -30.87
CA ASP A 1049 4.40 -19.11 -29.55
C ASP A 1049 4.66 -20.11 -28.39
N TRP A 1050 4.64 -19.62 -27.15
CA TRP A 1050 4.80 -20.46 -25.96
C TRP A 1050 3.58 -21.35 -25.74
N ALA A 1051 3.80 -22.65 -25.55
CA ALA A 1051 2.80 -23.59 -25.04
C ALA A 1051 2.91 -23.71 -23.52
N LYS A 1052 1.80 -24.05 -22.86
CA LYS A 1052 1.67 -24.19 -21.41
C LYS A 1052 1.15 -25.59 -21.04
N ASN A 1053 1.65 -26.19 -19.95
CA ASN A 1053 1.05 -27.35 -19.26
C ASN A 1053 0.36 -28.41 -20.16
N GLY A 1054 1.11 -29.10 -21.01
CA GLY A 1054 0.60 -30.22 -21.81
C GLY A 1054 -0.04 -29.85 -23.14
N GLU A 1055 -0.20 -28.55 -23.43
CA GLU A 1055 -0.46 -28.05 -24.78
C GLU A 1055 0.61 -28.56 -25.75
N ALA A 1056 0.25 -28.78 -27.02
CA ALA A 1056 1.27 -29.12 -27.99
C ALA A 1056 2.10 -27.88 -28.33
N ALA A 1057 3.38 -28.07 -28.65
CA ALA A 1057 4.23 -27.07 -29.28
C ALA A 1057 4.88 -27.67 -30.53
N GLY A 1058 4.79 -27.03 -31.70
CA GLY A 1058 5.40 -27.50 -32.95
C GLY A 1058 4.45 -27.69 -34.14
N THR A 1059 4.84 -28.55 -35.07
CA THR A 1059 4.21 -28.69 -36.40
C THR A 1059 3.93 -30.15 -36.77
N ALA A 1060 3.06 -30.84 -36.03
CA ALA A 1060 2.81 -32.26 -36.25
C ALA A 1060 2.16 -32.53 -37.62
N GLY A 1061 2.60 -33.59 -38.32
CA GLY A 1061 2.01 -34.03 -39.59
C GLY A 1061 2.50 -33.26 -40.82
N PHE A 1062 2.92 -32.00 -40.66
CA PHE A 1062 3.48 -31.18 -41.74
C PHE A 1062 4.80 -31.71 -42.32
N GLY A 1063 5.51 -32.59 -41.60
CA GLY A 1063 6.82 -33.08 -42.02
C GLY A 1063 7.98 -32.10 -41.78
N TYR A 1064 7.76 -31.08 -40.94
CA TYR A 1064 8.77 -30.09 -40.56
C TYR A 1064 9.46 -30.49 -39.25
N ARG A 1065 10.79 -30.29 -39.21
CA ARG A 1065 11.61 -30.58 -38.02
C ARG A 1065 11.53 -29.45 -37.00
N LEU A 1066 11.61 -29.81 -35.73
CA LEU A 1066 12.11 -28.91 -34.70
C LEU A 1066 13.64 -28.78 -34.83
N GLU A 1067 14.17 -27.58 -34.61
CA GLU A 1067 15.61 -27.30 -34.59
C GLU A 1067 16.12 -26.94 -33.19
N GLY A 1068 15.29 -26.34 -32.34
CA GLY A 1068 15.62 -25.97 -30.95
C GLY A 1068 14.38 -25.75 -30.08
N ILE A 1069 14.59 -25.66 -28.76
CA ILE A 1069 13.57 -25.52 -27.72
C ILE A 1069 14.06 -24.62 -26.58
N LYS A 1070 13.11 -23.95 -25.90
CA LYS A 1070 13.26 -23.30 -24.60
C LYS A 1070 12.18 -23.82 -23.65
N ILE A 1071 12.48 -23.90 -22.36
CA ILE A 1071 11.58 -24.34 -21.28
C ILE A 1071 11.83 -23.46 -20.05
N MET A 1072 10.78 -23.12 -19.31
CA MET A 1072 10.85 -22.41 -18.03
C MET A 1072 9.72 -22.85 -17.10
N VAL A 1073 9.94 -22.79 -15.79
CA VAL A 1073 8.93 -23.09 -14.76
C VAL A 1073 8.69 -21.82 -13.94
N VAL A 1074 7.43 -21.50 -13.65
CA VAL A 1074 7.05 -20.30 -12.88
C VAL A 1074 5.92 -20.62 -11.90
N PRO A 1075 5.71 -19.79 -10.85
CA PRO A 1075 4.56 -19.90 -9.95
C PRO A 1075 3.21 -19.89 -10.69
N LYS A 1076 2.20 -20.52 -10.07
CA LYS A 1076 0.88 -20.69 -10.71
C LYS A 1076 0.24 -19.36 -11.09
N GLY A 1077 -0.16 -19.23 -12.36
CA GLY A 1077 -0.84 -18.04 -12.86
C GLY A 1077 0.09 -16.93 -13.35
N GLU A 1078 1.41 -17.06 -13.22
CA GLU A 1078 2.34 -16.14 -13.85
C GLU A 1078 2.34 -16.28 -15.38
N SER A 1079 2.64 -15.17 -16.07
CA SER A 1079 2.62 -15.08 -17.53
C SER A 1079 3.96 -15.51 -18.14
N ALA A 1080 3.92 -16.11 -19.33
CA ALA A 1080 5.11 -16.38 -20.12
C ALA A 1080 5.84 -15.08 -20.54
N LEU A 1081 7.12 -15.20 -20.92
CA LEU A 1081 7.93 -14.09 -21.45
C LEU A 1081 7.54 -13.65 -22.90
N GLY A 1082 6.36 -14.04 -23.39
CA GLY A 1082 5.87 -13.74 -24.74
C GLY A 1082 4.48 -14.33 -24.99
N ASP A 1083 3.99 -14.19 -26.23
CA ASP A 1083 2.67 -14.67 -26.66
C ASP A 1083 2.52 -16.20 -26.62
N THR A 1084 1.26 -16.65 -26.51
CA THR A 1084 0.84 -18.05 -26.34
C THR A 1084 -0.23 -18.50 -27.37
N HIS A 1085 -0.43 -17.74 -28.45
CA HIS A 1085 -1.60 -17.89 -29.33
C HIS A 1085 -1.43 -18.94 -30.46
N GLU A 1086 -0.25 -19.00 -31.10
CA GLU A 1086 0.06 -19.93 -32.20
C GLU A 1086 1.23 -20.88 -31.84
N SER A 1087 1.12 -21.59 -30.72
CA SER A 1087 2.18 -22.49 -30.23
C SER A 1087 2.27 -23.81 -31.01
N PHE A 1088 1.18 -24.24 -31.65
CA PHE A 1088 1.10 -25.51 -32.39
C PHE A 1088 0.21 -25.45 -33.64
N VAL A 1089 0.62 -26.19 -34.68
CA VAL A 1089 -0.10 -26.33 -35.95
C VAL A 1089 -0.11 -27.80 -36.39
N GLU A 1090 -1.29 -28.33 -36.76
CA GLU A 1090 -1.47 -29.71 -37.26
C GLU A 1090 -2.09 -29.74 -38.68
N SER A 1091 -1.80 -30.78 -39.47
CA SER A 1091 -2.09 -30.86 -40.92
C SER A 1091 -3.18 -31.87 -41.32
#